data_AF-A0A945VXZ8-F1
#
_entry.id   AF-A0A945VXZ8-F1
#
_cell.length_a   1.000
_cell.length_b   1.000
_cell.length_c   1.000
_cell.angle_alpha   90.00
_cell.angle_beta   90.00
_cell.angle_gamma   90.00
#
_symmetry.space_group_name_H-M   'P 1'
#
loop_
_entity.id
_entity.type
_entity.pdbx_description
1 polymer ?
#
loop_
_entity_poly.entity_id
_entity_poly.type
_entity_poly.pdbx_seq_one_letter_code
_entity_poly.pdbx_strand_id
1 'polypeptide(L)'
;MSENNLMLPEEAENKLRIIAVPHPFKAAGIDKIVNEGMSISEITEMVQPDPFLRRCAHVCINDEYINDWDIVPEKNSVVVIRTIPMGGGGGGGGGSSSKSPIKVIAQVAVFVVAAALAAPSGGSSLSLVGAFGWSGTYISSSLIFAAVSGVGMLAINALSPPPSVSSPSLGSLSSTDSFRESPTLFIEGASNTLRPFAPIPMVLGKHKNVPPLGAQTYTEIVGNDQYLKMMVIWGYGRLDISNIKIGHTLITEFDDVTIETNEGVSGDSAHTIYPDTVSQDDFTITLTATDSWTTRTTQDNCDEISVDLVWASGLAQYTGEGAKIPITVTHAIEYSVSGANSWSAPTYTAKTVSSSAISGSNITLTNNKLQAVRHGFRWSTGTRGKYDVRVRRTSVDLLTDDKVFDVATWTTLRSITNEDPINFSHPLATTAISIRATDQLNGVISNLSATTQSYAPEFGGSSWADALTSNPASLFRHVLEGVGNDSAVAESRIDLDSVEEFWSHCDTNSFEFNMVRDFQASVFDTLTTIVSAGRGSVTQIDGKWGVAIDKAKTVPTQHFTPVNSWGFEAEKLFPDAPHALRMRFANRDKEWLSDERIVYDDGYTSANATVFEQMDAIGITNTDHVWKNGRFALAQIRLRPERWSLSTDFEWITAKKGDMVLVTHDVLVVGIASGRIKTIVSNSAGDMTGFTCDEILTMELGNAYGVSIRTVSDQEIVKTVVLDVGDQTSVTFDSVIAAASAPIVGDMFSFGISGSETIEGLLLSAEPQNELAARLNIVPNSAAVYTADTSTIPDFDSKIVVPSPLPDVTILSTRTDESILEIGVGNTLLSRLGVSFVPIANVFDASINAQIRVTSSSGEWADATIISQSASEIILGDVLEGETYDVRLQATSPNFIVNGNWSYANGVLIIGQTSAPSALANLTISAFGGSALLRWSTPTDLDVLFGGTVQFRHSDELDEANASWSESVSIGTTAKGSDLIAQLPLKPGTYLAKVFDKGGRSSDVAKVDTKQATIQAFSSAASDVVEETAFSGIHTNTAAPDGILKLSAAGLMDTWTDVDTIADWDSEGGMETSGTYDFAAGFDLTTVKAVRLTTDLTVVITGLIDLMDSWAGNVDDREDWDGDGGAPATAQVQVRQTDDDPATSAASWTAWNDLDSAEFNARGFDFRCQLTTTDTSFNILVSKLQVIAEEL
;
A
#
# COMPACT_ATOMS: atom_id res chain seq x y z
N MET A 1 -37.42 25.02 -35.23
CA MET A 1 -37.50 25.89 -34.04
C MET A 1 -36.46 25.37 -33.07
N SER A 2 -35.38 26.04 -32.70
CA SER A 2 -34.98 27.45 -32.84
C SER A 2 -33.45 27.51 -32.98
N GLU A 3 -32.97 28.40 -33.83
CA GLU A 3 -31.58 28.88 -33.79
C GLU A 3 -31.30 29.50 -32.41
N ASN A 4 -30.08 29.31 -31.88
CA ASN A 4 -29.44 30.39 -31.14
C ASN A 4 -27.91 30.28 -31.21
N ASN A 5 -27.35 31.41 -31.60
CA ASN A 5 -25.96 31.75 -31.81
C ASN A 5 -25.14 31.78 -30.52
N LEU A 6 -23.85 31.45 -30.66
CA LEU A 6 -22.67 32.13 -30.10
C LEU A 6 -22.81 32.87 -28.75
N MET A 7 -22.20 32.28 -27.71
CA MET A 7 -21.24 32.97 -26.84
C MET A 7 -20.22 31.95 -26.32
N LEU A 8 -18.95 32.10 -26.69
CA LEU A 8 -17.82 31.51 -25.97
C LEU A 8 -17.69 32.27 -24.64
N PRO A 9 -17.55 31.60 -23.47
CA PRO A 9 -17.04 32.27 -22.30
C PRO A 9 -15.52 32.35 -22.42
N GLU A 10 -15.06 33.56 -22.69
CA GLU A 10 -13.68 34.06 -22.64
C GLU A 10 -13.18 34.09 -21.18
N GLU A 11 -13.14 32.93 -20.50
CA GLU A 11 -12.70 32.78 -19.09
C GLU A 11 -11.71 31.62 -18.87
N ALA A 12 -10.94 31.24 -19.89
CA ALA A 12 -9.99 30.12 -19.82
C ALA A 12 -8.50 30.51 -19.89
N GLU A 13 -8.14 31.80 -19.81
CA GLU A 13 -6.76 32.23 -20.14
C GLU A 13 -5.76 32.39 -18.99
N ASN A 14 -6.12 32.21 -17.71
CA ASN A 14 -5.22 32.50 -16.58
C ASN A 14 -5.21 31.40 -15.49
N LYS A 15 -4.84 30.15 -15.80
CA LYS A 15 -4.74 29.07 -14.78
C LYS A 15 -3.37 28.38 -14.80
N LEU A 16 -2.89 27.99 -13.61
CA LEU A 16 -1.62 27.28 -13.38
C LEU A 16 -1.91 25.83 -12.99
N ARG A 17 -1.19 24.86 -13.59
CA ARG A 17 -1.32 23.43 -13.25
C ARG A 17 -0.16 23.00 -12.37
N ILE A 18 -0.47 22.39 -11.23
CA ILE A 18 0.51 21.88 -10.27
C ILE A 18 0.44 20.36 -10.26
N ILE A 19 1.58 19.71 -10.47
CA ILE A 19 1.74 18.25 -10.37
C ILE A 19 2.77 17.98 -9.29
N ALA A 20 2.40 17.30 -8.21
CA ALA A 20 3.28 17.13 -7.08
C ALA A 20 3.29 15.73 -6.48
N VAL A 21 4.45 15.31 -5.99
CA VAL A 21 4.62 14.13 -5.13
C VAL A 21 5.20 14.63 -3.81
N PRO A 22 4.34 14.90 -2.80
CA PRO A 22 4.76 15.60 -1.59
C PRO A 22 5.61 14.72 -0.67
N HIS A 23 5.51 13.39 -0.75
CA HIS A 23 6.22 12.47 0.15
C HIS A 23 7.25 11.61 -0.61
N PRO A 24 8.49 11.48 -0.11
CA PRO A 24 9.57 10.76 -0.80
C PRO A 24 9.34 9.25 -0.93
N PHE A 25 8.56 8.65 -0.02
CA PHE A 25 8.31 7.20 0.04
C PHE A 25 6.86 6.77 -0.22
N LYS A 26 5.97 7.70 -0.62
CA LYS A 26 4.57 7.36 -0.95
C LYS A 26 4.29 7.78 -2.39
N ALA A 27 3.69 6.89 -3.17
CA ALA A 27 3.32 7.15 -4.57
C ALA A 27 2.07 8.04 -4.74
N ALA A 28 1.60 8.71 -3.68
CA ALA A 28 0.44 9.58 -3.74
C ALA A 28 0.80 10.92 -4.42
N GLY A 29 0.35 11.10 -5.67
CA GLY A 29 0.49 12.33 -6.42
C GLY A 29 -0.70 13.28 -6.23
N ILE A 30 -0.45 14.58 -6.37
CA ILE A 30 -1.44 15.66 -6.34
C ILE A 30 -1.40 16.35 -7.70
N ASP A 31 -2.54 16.44 -8.39
CA ASP A 31 -2.73 17.27 -9.59
C ASP A 31 -3.81 18.31 -9.28
N LYS A 32 -3.42 19.59 -9.26
CA LYS A 32 -4.30 20.70 -8.89
C LYS A 32 -4.17 21.85 -9.88
N ILE A 33 -5.28 22.53 -10.11
CA ILE A 33 -5.31 23.77 -10.89
C ILE A 33 -5.52 24.92 -9.90
N VAL A 34 -4.62 25.91 -9.92
CA VAL A 34 -4.67 27.10 -9.06
C VAL A 34 -4.78 28.38 -9.90
N ASN A 35 -5.30 29.42 -9.26
CA ASN A 35 -5.37 30.76 -9.85
C ASN A 35 -3.98 31.40 -9.87
N GLU A 36 -3.74 32.28 -10.84
CA GLU A 36 -2.47 33.02 -10.97
C GLU A 36 -2.18 33.94 -9.76
N GLY A 37 -0.89 34.23 -9.53
CA GLY A 37 -0.43 35.21 -8.54
C GLY A 37 0.21 34.63 -7.27
N MET A 38 0.23 33.31 -7.10
CA MET A 38 0.94 32.65 -5.99
C MET A 38 2.41 32.41 -6.35
N SER A 39 3.31 32.69 -5.41
CA SER A 39 4.73 32.32 -5.50
C SER A 39 4.92 30.81 -5.39
N ILE A 40 6.07 30.31 -5.88
CA ILE A 40 6.44 28.89 -5.73
C ILE A 40 6.47 28.49 -4.24
N SER A 41 6.91 29.39 -3.37
CA SER A 41 6.91 29.17 -1.91
C SER A 41 5.51 28.83 -1.42
N GLU A 42 4.53 29.70 -1.68
CA GLU A 42 3.13 29.50 -1.27
C GLU A 42 2.50 28.24 -1.92
N ILE A 43 2.83 27.96 -3.18
CA ILE A 43 2.40 26.75 -3.89
C ILE A 43 2.96 25.49 -3.20
N THR A 44 4.22 25.53 -2.79
CA THR A 44 4.89 24.40 -2.12
C THR A 44 4.37 24.22 -0.69
N GLU A 45 4.04 25.30 0.03
CA GLU A 45 3.40 25.21 1.35
C GLU A 45 2.00 24.58 1.28
N MET A 46 1.24 24.90 0.23
CA MET A 46 -0.09 24.34 0.00
C MET A 46 -0.05 22.83 -0.29
N VAL A 47 0.98 22.39 -1.03
CA VAL A 47 1.11 21.01 -1.50
C VAL A 47 1.80 20.12 -0.45
N GLN A 48 2.79 20.65 0.26
CA GLN A 48 3.51 19.97 1.32
C GLN A 48 3.54 20.84 2.59
N PRO A 49 2.54 20.71 3.49
CA PRO A 49 2.45 21.51 4.71
C PRO A 49 3.55 21.17 5.74
N ASP A 50 4.19 20.01 5.65
CA ASP A 50 5.28 19.61 6.54
C ASP A 50 6.59 20.40 6.24
N PRO A 51 7.10 21.22 7.19
CA PRO A 51 8.30 22.02 6.99
C PRO A 51 9.59 21.22 6.79
N PHE A 52 9.67 19.98 7.30
CA PHE A 52 10.83 19.11 7.17
C PHE A 52 10.89 18.51 5.76
N LEU A 53 9.76 17.96 5.28
CA LEU A 53 9.67 17.40 3.92
C LEU A 53 9.76 18.50 2.85
N ARG A 54 9.28 19.72 3.13
CA ARG A 54 9.40 20.85 2.20
C ARG A 54 10.86 21.21 1.89
N ARG A 55 11.79 21.06 2.83
CA ARG A 55 13.23 21.29 2.60
C ARG A 55 13.86 20.31 1.61
N CYS A 56 13.20 19.17 1.42
CA CYS A 56 13.59 18.11 0.51
C CYS A 56 12.86 18.21 -0.85
N ALA A 57 12.06 19.26 -1.08
CA ALA A 57 11.29 19.46 -2.30
C ALA A 57 12.16 20.06 -3.41
N HIS A 58 11.99 19.52 -4.62
CA HIS A 58 12.58 20.01 -5.86
C HIS A 58 11.45 20.51 -6.76
N VAL A 59 11.55 21.77 -7.23
CA VAL A 59 10.51 22.43 -8.02
C VAL A 59 11.00 22.70 -9.44
N CYS A 60 10.17 22.36 -10.43
CA CYS A 60 10.38 22.73 -11.82
C CYS A 60 9.18 23.50 -12.37
N ILE A 61 9.41 24.47 -13.26
CA ILE A 61 8.38 25.16 -14.04
C ILE A 61 8.63 24.88 -15.51
N ASN A 62 7.67 24.30 -16.23
CA ASN A 62 7.81 23.97 -17.66
C ASN A 62 9.15 23.27 -17.98
N ASP A 63 9.52 22.30 -17.15
CA ASP A 63 10.76 21.52 -17.19
C ASP A 63 12.06 22.26 -16.81
N GLU A 64 11.98 23.51 -16.35
CA GLU A 64 13.13 24.26 -15.83
C GLU A 64 13.17 24.22 -14.29
N TYR A 65 14.31 23.82 -13.72
CA TYR A 65 14.49 23.72 -12.26
C TYR A 65 14.65 25.09 -11.60
N ILE A 66 13.86 25.35 -10.57
CA ILE A 66 13.82 26.64 -9.88
C ILE A 66 14.41 26.53 -8.46
N ASN A 67 15.47 27.30 -8.23
CA ASN A 67 16.11 27.43 -6.91
C ASN A 67 15.57 28.62 -6.10
N ASP A 68 14.97 29.61 -6.76
CA ASP A 68 14.43 30.80 -6.12
C ASP A 68 12.90 30.67 -6.03
N TRP A 69 12.40 30.39 -4.82
CA TRP A 69 10.99 30.09 -4.59
C TRP A 69 10.13 31.34 -4.40
N ASP A 70 10.71 32.53 -4.43
CA ASP A 70 9.99 33.80 -4.38
C ASP A 70 9.42 34.20 -5.76
N ILE A 71 9.75 33.43 -6.80
CA ILE A 71 9.27 33.65 -8.18
C ILE A 71 7.78 33.29 -8.29
N VAL A 72 7.03 34.12 -9.02
CA VAL A 72 5.65 33.85 -9.43
C VAL A 72 5.66 33.25 -10.85
N PRO A 73 5.17 32.01 -11.05
CA PRO A 73 5.14 31.37 -12.37
C PRO A 73 4.31 32.15 -13.41
N GLU A 74 4.74 32.16 -14.68
CA GLU A 74 4.00 32.78 -15.78
C GLU A 74 2.71 32.02 -16.14
N LYS A 75 1.78 32.69 -16.82
CA LYS A 75 0.48 32.14 -17.22
C LYS A 75 0.63 30.83 -18.02
N ASN A 76 -0.28 29.87 -17.78
CA ASN A 76 -0.29 28.54 -18.40
C ASN A 76 0.95 27.67 -18.12
N SER A 77 1.76 28.01 -17.12
CA SER A 77 2.89 27.17 -16.73
C SER A 77 2.46 25.93 -15.95
N VAL A 78 3.25 24.87 -16.07
CA VAL A 78 3.13 23.64 -15.27
C VAL A 78 4.21 23.65 -14.21
N VAL A 79 3.80 23.63 -12.95
CA VAL A 79 4.69 23.56 -11.78
C VAL A 79 4.75 22.12 -11.30
N VAL A 80 5.94 21.52 -11.31
CA VAL A 80 6.19 20.15 -10.84
C VAL A 80 6.96 20.19 -9.52
N ILE A 81 6.46 19.51 -8.48
CA ILE A 81 7.10 19.49 -7.15
C ILE A 81 7.35 18.04 -6.73
N ARG A 82 8.60 17.68 -6.44
CA ARG A 82 8.93 16.34 -5.93
C ARG A 82 9.84 16.38 -4.72
N THR A 83 9.43 15.70 -3.66
CA THR A 83 10.25 15.55 -2.46
C THR A 83 11.19 14.36 -2.60
N ILE A 84 12.49 14.56 -2.36
CA ILE A 84 13.54 13.53 -2.47
C ILE A 84 14.27 13.46 -1.11
N PRO A 85 14.51 12.28 -0.53
CA PRO A 85 15.18 12.19 0.76
C PRO A 85 16.63 12.70 0.67
N MET A 86 16.98 13.69 1.48
CA MET A 86 18.36 14.17 1.61
C MET A 86 19.10 13.31 2.65
N GLY A 87 20.19 12.66 2.23
CA GLY A 87 21.03 11.87 3.13
C GLY A 87 21.70 12.74 4.20
N GLY A 88 21.53 12.37 5.47
CA GLY A 88 22.16 13.04 6.61
C GLY A 88 23.64 12.71 6.69
N GLY A 89 24.50 13.70 6.41
CA GLY A 89 25.94 13.63 6.67
C GLY A 89 26.33 14.71 7.67
N GLY A 90 26.60 14.32 8.92
CA GLY A 90 27.20 15.19 9.94
C GLY A 90 28.72 15.04 10.02
N GLY A 91 29.44 16.17 10.05
CA GLY A 91 30.67 16.33 10.86
C GLY A 91 32.04 16.47 10.17
N GLY A 92 32.43 17.71 9.82
CA GLY A 92 33.76 18.27 10.19
C GLY A 92 34.96 18.21 9.22
N GLY A 93 35.47 19.39 8.80
CA GLY A 93 36.90 19.60 8.48
C GLY A 93 37.22 20.30 7.16
N GLY A 94 37.57 21.60 7.22
CA GLY A 94 37.73 22.50 6.06
C GLY A 94 38.88 22.23 5.07
N GLY A 95 38.64 22.61 3.81
CA GLY A 95 39.62 22.66 2.73
C GLY A 95 38.98 22.98 1.38
N SER A 96 39.10 24.23 0.93
CA SER A 96 38.43 24.83 -0.22
C SER A 96 38.66 24.14 -1.58
N SER A 97 37.59 23.62 -2.19
CA SER A 97 37.32 23.74 -3.62
C SER A 97 35.83 23.43 -3.88
N SER A 98 35.06 24.48 -4.13
CA SER A 98 33.66 24.44 -4.53
C SER A 98 33.45 23.52 -5.74
N LYS A 99 32.91 22.33 -5.53
CA LYS A 99 32.29 21.53 -6.60
C LYS A 99 30.80 21.79 -6.55
N SER A 100 30.37 22.64 -7.47
CA SER A 100 29.04 23.16 -7.68
C SER A 100 27.98 22.05 -7.86
N PRO A 101 26.70 22.28 -7.47
CA PRO A 101 25.56 21.36 -7.64
C PRO A 101 25.11 21.15 -9.10
N ILE A 102 26.02 21.32 -10.08
CA ILE A 102 25.75 21.26 -11.51
C ILE A 102 25.79 19.81 -12.07
N LYS A 103 26.24 18.81 -11.29
CA LYS A 103 26.27 17.40 -11.74
C LYS A 103 24.99 16.60 -11.48
N VAL A 104 24.01 17.14 -10.76
CA VAL A 104 22.66 16.53 -10.59
C VAL A 104 21.71 16.97 -11.71
N ILE A 105 22.05 18.04 -12.44
CA ILE A 105 21.19 18.69 -13.45
C ILE A 105 21.10 17.92 -14.78
N ALA A 106 21.87 16.84 -14.97
CA ALA A 106 21.74 15.95 -16.13
C ALA A 106 20.85 14.71 -15.89
N GLN A 107 20.29 14.53 -14.69
CA GLN A 107 19.41 13.39 -14.34
C GLN A 107 17.95 13.80 -14.04
N VAL A 108 17.61 15.09 -14.15
CA VAL A 108 16.21 15.57 -14.04
C VAL A 108 15.50 15.59 -15.41
N ALA A 109 16.22 15.25 -16.48
CA ALA A 109 15.65 14.88 -17.78
C ALA A 109 15.95 13.40 -18.06
N VAL A 110 14.91 12.56 -18.04
CA VAL A 110 14.93 11.11 -18.35
C VAL A 110 15.62 10.22 -17.31
N PHE A 111 14.84 9.47 -16.51
CA PHE A 111 15.10 8.05 -16.24
C PHE A 111 13.82 7.30 -15.86
N VAL A 112 13.50 6.32 -16.71
CA VAL A 112 12.75 5.10 -16.43
C VAL A 112 13.64 4.20 -15.56
N VAL A 113 13.07 3.61 -14.50
CA VAL A 113 13.63 2.42 -13.84
C VAL A 113 12.97 1.19 -14.47
N ALA A 114 13.76 0.35 -15.12
CA ALA A 114 13.59 -1.10 -15.17
C ALA A 114 14.98 -1.74 -15.17
N ALA A 115 15.14 -2.82 -14.41
CA ALA A 115 16.42 -3.42 -14.06
C ALA A 115 17.24 -3.96 -15.25
N ALA A 116 18.55 -3.68 -15.15
CA ALA A 116 19.74 -4.38 -15.65
C ALA A 116 19.97 -4.63 -17.17
N LEU A 117 20.99 -3.92 -17.71
CA LEU A 117 22.08 -4.46 -18.55
C LEU A 117 23.28 -3.47 -18.53
N ALA A 118 24.50 -3.99 -18.35
CA ALA A 118 25.73 -3.24 -18.02
C ALA A 118 26.35 -2.39 -19.17
N ALA A 119 27.16 -1.40 -18.76
CA ALA A 119 27.69 -0.22 -19.48
C ALA A 119 28.79 -0.50 -20.56
N PRO A 120 29.20 0.47 -21.45
CA PRO A 120 30.06 1.60 -21.03
C PRO A 120 29.86 2.96 -21.76
N SER A 121 30.20 4.03 -21.05
CA SER A 121 30.64 5.36 -21.55
C SER A 121 29.76 6.16 -22.53
N GLY A 122 29.14 7.22 -21.99
CA GLY A 122 29.06 8.52 -22.68
C GLY A 122 27.87 8.77 -23.62
N GLY A 123 26.81 9.37 -23.06
CA GLY A 123 25.93 10.30 -23.79
C GLY A 123 24.69 9.70 -24.48
N SER A 124 23.55 10.32 -24.21
CA SER A 124 22.26 10.28 -24.93
C SER A 124 21.36 9.03 -24.79
N SER A 125 20.34 9.11 -23.94
CA SER A 125 19.14 8.24 -23.94
C SER A 125 17.92 9.02 -24.43
N LEU A 126 17.33 8.56 -25.54
CA LEU A 126 16.15 9.06 -26.24
C LEU A 126 14.84 8.64 -25.53
N SER A 127 13.90 9.58 -25.40
CA SER A 127 12.50 9.42 -24.94
C SER A 127 11.55 9.12 -26.15
N LEU A 128 10.35 8.48 -26.06
CA LEU A 128 9.33 8.44 -27.18
C LEU A 128 7.78 8.25 -26.92
N VAL A 129 6.87 9.29 -26.88
CA VAL A 129 5.41 9.64 -26.65
C VAL A 129 5.02 10.24 -27.96
N GLY A 130 3.84 10.01 -28.50
CA GLY A 130 2.63 9.43 -27.95
C GLY A 130 1.54 10.07 -28.78
N ALA A 131 0.68 9.29 -29.45
CA ALA A 131 -0.58 9.79 -30.00
C ALA A 131 -1.39 8.69 -30.70
N PHE A 132 -2.66 8.53 -30.31
CA PHE A 132 -3.73 8.56 -31.30
C PHE A 132 -4.20 10.02 -31.42
N GLY A 133 -4.36 10.49 -32.66
CA GLY A 133 -4.59 11.90 -33.05
C GLY A 133 -5.91 12.52 -32.56
N TRP A 134 -6.10 13.84 -32.68
CA TRP A 134 -5.92 14.59 -33.93
C TRP A 134 -5.19 15.95 -33.78
N SER A 135 -4.29 16.19 -34.75
CA SER A 135 -3.96 17.49 -35.40
C SER A 135 -3.06 18.50 -34.66
N GLY A 136 -1.75 18.47 -34.96
CA GLY A 136 -0.89 19.66 -35.00
C GLY A 136 0.53 19.52 -34.43
N THR A 137 1.46 18.96 -35.22
CA THR A 137 2.93 19.10 -35.23
C THR A 137 3.53 20.04 -34.15
N TYR A 138 4.33 19.59 -33.17
CA TYR A 138 5.74 19.14 -33.27
C TYR A 138 6.05 17.99 -32.30
N ILE A 139 7.00 17.14 -32.70
CA ILE A 139 7.22 15.77 -32.23
C ILE A 139 8.29 15.75 -31.11
N SER A 140 7.92 15.36 -29.88
CA SER A 140 8.86 14.81 -28.89
C SER A 140 8.14 14.02 -27.78
N SER A 141 7.99 12.71 -27.97
CA SER A 141 8.70 11.67 -27.21
C SER A 141 8.41 11.46 -25.64
N SER A 142 8.33 10.23 -25.00
CA SER A 142 7.52 9.58 -23.84
C SER A 142 6.27 8.57 -23.96
N LEU A 143 6.16 7.47 -24.75
CA LEU A 143 4.97 6.62 -25.05
C LEU A 143 4.80 5.71 -23.86
N ILE A 144 3.99 6.21 -22.97
CA ILE A 144 3.27 5.43 -21.98
C ILE A 144 1.93 5.10 -22.63
N PHE A 145 1.64 3.82 -22.82
CA PHE A 145 0.33 3.30 -22.46
C PHE A 145 0.44 1.87 -21.93
N ALA A 146 0.22 1.80 -20.61
CA ALA A 146 -0.56 0.83 -19.85
C ALA A 146 -0.30 -0.67 -20.06
N ALA A 147 0.37 -1.25 -19.06
CA ALA A 147 -0.19 -2.42 -18.39
C ALA A 147 -1.53 -1.99 -17.75
N VAL A 148 -2.64 -2.23 -18.45
CA VAL A 148 -3.90 -2.46 -17.74
C VAL A 148 -3.76 -3.87 -17.16
N SER A 149 -3.80 -3.95 -15.82
CA SER A 149 -3.64 -5.12 -14.92
C SER A 149 -2.23 -5.37 -14.36
N GLY A 150 -2.13 -5.35 -13.02
CA GLY A 150 -1.01 -5.90 -12.22
C GLY A 150 -0.01 -4.87 -11.68
N VAL A 151 -0.15 -4.53 -10.40
CA VAL A 151 0.85 -3.78 -9.61
C VAL A 151 2.02 -4.68 -9.20
N GLY A 152 1.94 -6.01 -9.39
CA GLY A 152 2.89 -7.00 -8.86
C GLY A 152 3.81 -7.73 -9.86
N MET A 153 3.81 -7.38 -11.16
CA MET A 153 4.65 -8.06 -12.17
C MET A 153 5.96 -7.32 -12.53
N LEU A 154 6.32 -6.22 -11.87
CA LEU A 154 7.46 -5.40 -12.29
C LEU A 154 8.85 -5.79 -11.74
N ALA A 155 8.99 -6.86 -10.96
CA ALA A 155 10.30 -7.52 -10.75
C ALA A 155 10.11 -8.89 -10.07
N ILE A 156 9.67 -9.91 -10.80
CA ILE A 156 9.71 -11.27 -10.25
C ILE A 156 11.18 -11.71 -10.23
N ASN A 157 11.73 -11.90 -9.01
CA ASN A 157 13.03 -12.52 -8.73
C ASN A 157 12.98 -14.03 -9.03
N ALA A 158 12.65 -14.38 -10.28
CA ALA A 158 12.41 -15.75 -10.73
C ALA A 158 13.53 -16.24 -11.66
N LEU A 159 13.92 -17.49 -11.45
CA LEU A 159 14.72 -18.24 -12.42
C LEU A 159 13.90 -18.51 -13.69
N SER A 160 12.61 -18.79 -13.54
CA SER A 160 11.63 -18.97 -14.62
C SER A 160 10.62 -17.82 -14.60
N PRO A 161 10.92 -16.66 -15.22
CA PRO A 161 9.96 -15.56 -15.30
C PRO A 161 8.74 -15.97 -16.14
N PRO A 162 7.56 -15.39 -15.88
CA PRO A 162 6.43 -15.53 -16.78
C PRO A 162 6.80 -15.15 -18.21
N PRO A 163 6.18 -15.79 -19.21
CA PRO A 163 6.36 -15.37 -20.60
C PRO A 163 5.90 -13.92 -20.74
N SER A 164 6.85 -13.01 -20.96
CA SER A 164 6.55 -11.64 -21.33
C SER A 164 6.08 -11.65 -22.78
N VAL A 165 4.86 -11.18 -23.05
CA VAL A 165 4.58 -10.62 -24.37
C VAL A 165 5.48 -9.40 -24.51
N SER A 166 6.57 -9.55 -25.27
CA SER A 166 7.47 -8.43 -25.56
C SER A 166 6.61 -7.28 -26.07
N SER A 167 6.54 -6.19 -25.31
CA SER A 167 5.90 -4.97 -25.76
C SER A 167 6.52 -4.55 -27.10
N PRO A 168 5.74 -3.95 -28.02
CA PRO A 168 6.25 -3.56 -29.33
C PRO A 168 7.50 -2.70 -29.16
N SER A 169 8.60 -3.16 -29.76
CA SER A 169 9.83 -2.37 -29.84
C SER A 169 9.53 -1.04 -30.54
N LEU A 170 10.13 0.04 -30.05
CA LEU A 170 9.93 1.44 -30.43
C LEU A 170 10.03 1.77 -31.94
N GLY A 171 10.43 0.82 -32.79
CA GLY A 171 10.43 0.93 -34.26
C GLY A 171 9.07 0.69 -34.95
N SER A 172 7.99 0.42 -34.21
CA SER A 172 6.68 0.03 -34.76
C SER A 172 5.66 1.18 -34.97
N LEU A 173 6.05 2.44 -34.82
CA LEU A 173 5.14 3.60 -34.94
C LEU A 173 5.04 4.22 -36.34
N SER A 174 5.76 3.70 -37.33
CA SER A 174 5.43 3.96 -38.72
C SER A 174 4.36 2.95 -39.14
N SER A 175 3.14 3.46 -39.35
CA SER A 175 2.00 2.76 -39.95
C SER A 175 2.41 1.82 -41.07
N THR A 176 2.53 0.50 -40.82
CA THR A 176 2.39 -0.62 -41.78
C THR A 176 2.39 -2.02 -41.10
N ASP A 177 2.97 -2.24 -39.91
CA ASP A 177 3.12 -3.62 -39.39
C ASP A 177 2.12 -4.05 -38.30
N SER A 178 0.98 -4.58 -38.76
CA SER A 178 -0.03 -5.30 -37.99
C SER A 178 0.40 -6.71 -37.52
N PHE A 179 1.71 -7.02 -37.53
CA PHE A 179 2.21 -8.41 -37.46
C PHE A 179 2.57 -8.92 -36.06
N ARG A 180 2.32 -8.15 -34.97
CA ARG A 180 2.71 -8.55 -33.59
C ARG A 180 1.58 -9.02 -32.69
N GLU A 181 0.32 -8.81 -33.07
CA GLU A 181 -0.83 -9.46 -32.42
C GLU A 181 -1.33 -10.57 -33.33
N SER A 182 -1.15 -11.81 -32.87
CA SER A 182 -1.78 -12.95 -33.52
C SER A 182 -3.26 -12.97 -33.16
N PRO A 183 -4.19 -12.84 -34.13
CA PRO A 183 -5.61 -13.10 -33.89
C PRO A 183 -5.91 -14.59 -33.68
N THR A 184 -4.90 -15.48 -33.62
CA THR A 184 -5.08 -16.93 -33.39
C THR A 184 -4.67 -17.39 -32.00
N LEU A 185 -4.08 -16.52 -31.17
CA LEU A 185 -3.84 -16.79 -29.73
C LEU A 185 -5.14 -17.10 -28.99
N PHE A 186 -6.22 -16.44 -29.38
CA PHE A 186 -7.59 -16.74 -28.99
C PHE A 186 -8.38 -16.88 -30.29
N ILE A 187 -9.01 -18.04 -30.51
CA ILE A 187 -9.58 -18.42 -31.82
C ILE A 187 -10.81 -17.57 -32.22
N GLU A 188 -11.30 -16.72 -31.32
CA GLU A 188 -12.45 -15.86 -31.53
C GLU A 188 -12.19 -14.82 -32.62
N GLY A 189 -12.97 -14.89 -33.72
CA GLY A 189 -12.88 -13.95 -34.83
C GLY A 189 -11.86 -14.32 -35.92
N ALA A 190 -11.10 -15.40 -35.75
CA ALA A 190 -10.20 -15.89 -36.79
C ALA A 190 -10.98 -16.44 -38.00
N SER A 191 -10.56 -16.07 -39.21
CA SER A 191 -11.14 -16.55 -40.46
C SER A 191 -10.05 -16.95 -41.46
N ASN A 192 -10.37 -17.87 -42.36
CA ASN A 192 -9.48 -18.27 -43.44
C ASN A 192 -9.38 -17.13 -44.45
N THR A 193 -8.25 -16.45 -44.45
CA THR A 193 -7.97 -15.36 -45.39
C THR A 193 -6.69 -15.64 -46.16
N LEU A 194 -6.63 -15.16 -47.40
CA LEU A 194 -5.42 -15.19 -48.20
C LEU A 194 -4.48 -14.11 -47.66
N ARG A 195 -3.27 -14.50 -47.28
CA ARG A 195 -2.25 -13.61 -46.69
C ARG A 195 -0.92 -13.73 -47.45
N PRO A 196 -0.81 -13.16 -48.66
CA PRO A 196 0.44 -13.22 -49.42
C PRO A 196 1.60 -12.59 -48.64
N PHE A 197 2.77 -13.23 -48.67
CA PHE A 197 4.00 -12.79 -47.99
C PHE A 197 3.95 -12.75 -46.45
N ALA A 198 2.88 -13.22 -45.81
CA ALA A 198 2.82 -13.37 -44.37
C ALA A 198 3.65 -14.58 -43.89
N PRO A 199 4.11 -14.61 -42.63
CA PRO A 199 4.77 -15.78 -42.06
C PRO A 199 3.89 -17.04 -42.16
N ILE A 200 4.51 -18.17 -42.52
CA ILE A 200 3.84 -19.47 -42.48
C ILE A 200 3.67 -19.89 -41.02
N PRO A 201 2.48 -20.36 -40.59
CA PRO A 201 2.27 -20.79 -39.22
C PRO A 201 3.21 -21.94 -38.80
N MET A 202 3.69 -21.90 -37.58
CA MET A 202 4.38 -23.01 -36.92
C MET A 202 3.52 -23.50 -35.75
N VAL A 203 3.10 -24.76 -35.82
CA VAL A 203 2.34 -25.40 -34.74
C VAL A 203 3.35 -25.98 -33.75
N LEU A 204 3.21 -25.64 -32.48
CA LEU A 204 3.99 -26.19 -31.38
C LEU A 204 3.04 -26.94 -30.45
N GLY A 205 3.25 -28.24 -30.30
CA GLY A 205 2.34 -29.09 -29.52
C GLY A 205 1.02 -29.33 -30.25
N LYS A 206 -0.08 -29.40 -29.50
CA LYS A 206 -1.43 -29.69 -29.99
C LYS A 206 -2.35 -28.49 -29.79
N HIS A 207 -2.87 -27.95 -30.89
CA HIS A 207 -3.74 -26.77 -30.85
C HIS A 207 -4.83 -26.83 -31.93
N LYS A 208 -5.93 -26.10 -31.71
CA LYS A 208 -6.93 -25.84 -32.76
C LYS A 208 -6.44 -24.71 -33.66
N ASN A 209 -6.30 -24.96 -34.95
CA ASN A 209 -5.72 -24.03 -35.90
C ASN A 209 -6.80 -23.54 -36.88
N VAL A 210 -6.78 -22.25 -37.21
CA VAL A 210 -7.56 -21.64 -38.29
C VAL A 210 -6.56 -21.19 -39.37
N PRO A 211 -6.36 -22.01 -40.41
CA PRO A 211 -5.25 -21.82 -41.32
C PRO A 211 -5.51 -20.68 -42.32
N PRO A 212 -4.46 -19.96 -42.78
CA PRO A 212 -4.57 -19.10 -43.94
C PRO A 212 -4.86 -19.90 -45.23
N LEU A 213 -5.43 -19.22 -46.22
CA LEU A 213 -5.59 -19.78 -47.56
C LEU A 213 -4.21 -19.90 -48.24
N GLY A 214 -3.95 -21.05 -48.86
CA GLY A 214 -2.75 -21.26 -49.67
C GLY A 214 -2.87 -20.73 -51.10
N ALA A 215 -4.10 -20.71 -51.63
CA ALA A 215 -4.41 -20.21 -52.96
C ALA A 215 -5.81 -19.56 -52.98
N GLN A 216 -6.13 -18.81 -54.04
CA GLN A 216 -7.47 -18.25 -54.22
C GLN A 216 -8.52 -19.36 -54.34
N THR A 217 -9.62 -19.25 -53.62
CA THR A 217 -10.73 -20.18 -53.79
C THR A 217 -11.43 -19.95 -55.13
N TYR A 218 -11.81 -21.00 -55.83
CA TYR A 218 -12.55 -20.90 -57.08
C TYR A 218 -13.67 -21.94 -57.13
N THR A 219 -14.66 -21.73 -57.98
CA THR A 219 -15.74 -22.69 -58.18
C THR A 219 -15.56 -23.45 -59.48
N GLU A 220 -16.15 -24.63 -59.65
CA GLU A 220 -16.11 -25.37 -60.91
C GLU A 220 -17.46 -26.07 -61.13
N ILE A 221 -17.98 -26.03 -62.36
CA ILE A 221 -19.24 -26.69 -62.69
C ILE A 221 -18.95 -28.14 -63.09
N VAL A 222 -19.49 -29.09 -62.33
CA VAL A 222 -19.44 -30.52 -62.63
C VAL A 222 -20.86 -31.01 -62.89
N GLY A 223 -21.16 -31.35 -64.16
CA GLY A 223 -22.52 -31.66 -64.59
C GLY A 223 -23.41 -30.41 -64.58
N ASN A 224 -24.34 -30.30 -63.62
CA ASN A 224 -25.19 -29.13 -63.41
C ASN A 224 -24.99 -28.47 -62.03
N ASP A 225 -24.11 -29.04 -61.21
CA ASP A 225 -23.80 -28.59 -59.85
C ASP A 225 -22.50 -27.80 -59.83
N GLN A 226 -22.39 -26.88 -58.88
CA GLN A 226 -21.21 -26.05 -58.68
C GLN A 226 -20.46 -26.56 -57.45
N TYR A 227 -19.16 -26.79 -57.59
CA TYR A 227 -18.27 -27.19 -56.50
C TYR A 227 -17.32 -26.04 -56.18
N LEU A 228 -17.14 -25.73 -54.89
CA LEU A 228 -16.11 -24.83 -54.40
C LEU A 228 -14.82 -25.64 -54.19
N LYS A 229 -13.70 -25.11 -54.68
CA LYS A 229 -12.35 -25.65 -54.46
C LYS A 229 -11.54 -24.66 -53.63
N MET A 230 -10.96 -25.16 -52.55
CA MET A 230 -10.21 -24.39 -51.56
C MET A 230 -8.93 -25.13 -51.18
N MET A 231 -7.85 -24.38 -50.96
CA MET A 231 -6.59 -24.91 -50.43
C MET A 231 -6.15 -24.09 -49.22
N VAL A 232 -5.78 -24.77 -48.13
CA VAL A 232 -5.31 -24.16 -46.88
C VAL A 232 -3.93 -24.64 -46.48
N ILE A 233 -3.19 -23.79 -45.75
CA ILE A 233 -1.86 -24.09 -45.21
C ILE A 233 -1.94 -24.18 -43.70
N TRP A 234 -1.71 -25.38 -43.14
CA TRP A 234 -1.69 -25.59 -41.70
C TRP A 234 -0.39 -25.13 -41.04
N GLY A 235 0.72 -25.23 -41.76
CA GLY A 235 2.02 -24.77 -41.31
C GLY A 235 3.18 -25.58 -41.88
N TYR A 236 4.36 -25.42 -41.29
CA TYR A 236 5.50 -26.30 -41.56
C TYR A 236 5.19 -27.74 -41.17
N GLY A 237 5.49 -28.70 -42.07
CA GLY A 237 5.37 -30.13 -41.77
C GLY A 237 6.58 -30.68 -41.01
N ARG A 238 6.47 -31.85 -40.37
CA ARG A 238 5.33 -32.79 -40.41
C ARG A 238 4.27 -32.47 -39.35
N LEU A 239 2.99 -32.43 -39.73
CA LEU A 239 1.85 -32.22 -38.82
C LEU A 239 0.82 -33.35 -38.92
N ASP A 240 0.26 -33.77 -37.78
CA ASP A 240 -0.99 -34.53 -37.73
C ASP A 240 -2.18 -33.56 -37.78
N ILE A 241 -3.08 -33.75 -38.75
CA ILE A 241 -4.24 -32.90 -38.98
C ILE A 241 -5.49 -33.75 -38.82
N SER A 242 -6.27 -33.45 -37.80
CA SER A 242 -7.48 -34.22 -37.45
C SER A 242 -8.65 -33.31 -37.10
N ASN A 243 -9.86 -33.86 -37.09
CA ASN A 243 -11.09 -33.14 -36.73
C ASN A 243 -11.30 -31.84 -37.52
N ILE A 244 -11.18 -31.91 -38.85
CA ILE A 244 -11.47 -30.77 -39.73
C ILE A 244 -12.96 -30.42 -39.60
N LYS A 245 -13.25 -29.16 -39.27
CA LYS A 245 -14.60 -28.62 -39.03
C LYS A 245 -14.82 -27.35 -39.85
N ILE A 246 -16.07 -27.13 -40.25
CA ILE A 246 -16.55 -25.83 -40.76
C ILE A 246 -17.50 -25.27 -39.69
N GLY A 247 -17.08 -24.17 -39.03
CA GLY A 247 -17.76 -23.71 -37.82
C GLY A 247 -17.65 -24.75 -36.70
N HIS A 248 -18.79 -25.33 -36.30
CA HIS A 248 -18.85 -26.39 -35.27
C HIS A 248 -19.10 -27.80 -35.84
N THR A 249 -19.42 -27.90 -37.13
CA THR A 249 -19.82 -29.14 -37.81
C THR A 249 -18.59 -29.84 -38.40
N LEU A 250 -18.48 -31.15 -38.21
CA LEU A 250 -17.40 -31.94 -38.80
C LEU A 250 -17.53 -31.96 -40.33
N ILE A 251 -16.40 -31.86 -41.04
CA ILE A 251 -16.41 -31.81 -42.51
C ILE A 251 -17.03 -33.07 -43.14
N THR A 252 -16.96 -34.20 -42.45
CA THR A 252 -17.52 -35.49 -42.86
C THR A 252 -19.06 -35.54 -42.79
N GLU A 253 -19.70 -34.57 -42.13
CA GLU A 253 -21.17 -34.48 -42.04
C GLU A 253 -21.78 -33.73 -43.25
N PHE A 254 -20.96 -33.10 -44.09
CA PHE A 254 -21.41 -32.44 -45.31
C PHE A 254 -21.46 -33.42 -46.48
N ASP A 255 -22.54 -33.37 -47.25
CA ASP A 255 -22.70 -34.17 -48.46
C ASP A 255 -21.79 -33.66 -49.60
N ASP A 256 -21.36 -34.56 -50.49
CA ASP A 256 -20.56 -34.26 -51.68
C ASP A 256 -19.23 -33.50 -51.38
N VAL A 257 -18.54 -33.88 -50.30
CA VAL A 257 -17.21 -33.37 -49.95
C VAL A 257 -16.11 -34.37 -50.25
N THR A 258 -15.04 -33.90 -50.90
CA THR A 258 -13.78 -34.63 -51.06
C THR A 258 -12.64 -33.80 -50.47
N ILE A 259 -11.78 -34.44 -49.67
CA ILE A 259 -10.61 -33.82 -49.04
C ILE A 259 -9.34 -34.56 -49.40
N GLU A 260 -8.26 -33.82 -49.62
CA GLU A 260 -6.90 -34.33 -49.77
C GLU A 260 -6.02 -33.57 -48.78
N THR A 261 -5.29 -34.29 -47.93
CA THR A 261 -4.44 -33.70 -46.90
C THR A 261 -3.03 -34.26 -47.01
N ASN A 262 -2.05 -33.37 -47.05
CA ASN A 262 -0.62 -33.67 -47.01
C ASN A 262 -0.07 -33.22 -45.66
N GLU A 263 0.74 -34.06 -45.02
CA GLU A 263 1.31 -33.79 -43.70
C GLU A 263 2.51 -32.81 -43.78
N GLY A 264 3.01 -32.52 -44.98
CA GLY A 264 4.14 -31.62 -45.21
C GLY A 264 5.47 -32.33 -45.11
N VAL A 265 5.60 -33.51 -45.71
CA VAL A 265 6.87 -34.26 -45.79
C VAL A 265 7.41 -34.29 -47.21
N SER A 266 8.73 -34.46 -47.34
CA SER A 266 9.36 -34.64 -48.65
C SER A 266 8.87 -35.95 -49.27
N GLY A 267 8.20 -35.85 -50.43
CA GLY A 267 7.59 -37.00 -51.12
C GLY A 267 6.07 -37.06 -51.04
N ASP A 268 5.42 -36.11 -50.36
CA ASP A 268 3.96 -35.93 -50.46
C ASP A 268 3.53 -35.76 -51.92
N SER A 269 2.40 -36.36 -52.27
CA SER A 269 1.86 -36.29 -53.64
C SER A 269 1.27 -34.91 -53.91
N ALA A 270 1.41 -34.42 -55.15
CA ALA A 270 0.73 -33.19 -55.56
C ALA A 270 -0.79 -33.34 -55.41
N HIS A 271 -1.46 -32.30 -54.91
CA HIS A 271 -2.92 -32.28 -54.75
C HIS A 271 -3.60 -32.46 -56.11
N THR A 272 -4.56 -33.37 -56.19
CA THR A 272 -5.33 -33.62 -57.43
C THR A 272 -6.60 -32.77 -57.48
N ILE A 273 -7.13 -32.36 -56.32
CA ILE A 273 -8.29 -31.46 -56.23
C ILE A 273 -7.96 -30.06 -56.77
N TYR A 274 -6.76 -29.56 -56.44
CA TYR A 274 -6.29 -28.21 -56.77
C TYR A 274 -4.84 -28.30 -57.29
N PRO A 275 -4.64 -28.80 -58.52
CA PRO A 275 -3.30 -29.05 -59.09
C PRO A 275 -2.65 -27.83 -59.75
N ASP A 276 -3.48 -26.87 -60.18
CA ASP A 276 -3.07 -25.72 -60.99
C ASP A 276 -3.34 -24.42 -60.24
N THR A 277 -2.57 -23.36 -60.54
CA THR A 277 -2.85 -22.02 -60.06
C THR A 277 -4.04 -21.42 -60.83
N VAL A 278 -5.11 -21.08 -60.12
CA VAL A 278 -6.35 -20.56 -60.73
C VAL A 278 -6.67 -19.15 -60.23
N SER A 279 -6.81 -18.21 -61.16
CA SER A 279 -7.40 -16.89 -60.90
C SER A 279 -8.81 -16.84 -61.47
N GLN A 280 -9.78 -16.51 -60.63
CA GLN A 280 -11.20 -16.44 -61.00
C GLN A 280 -11.70 -14.99 -60.99
N ASP A 281 -12.29 -14.54 -62.09
CA ASP A 281 -13.05 -13.30 -62.18
C ASP A 281 -14.54 -13.61 -62.34
N ASP A 282 -15.36 -13.13 -61.40
CA ASP A 282 -16.80 -13.31 -61.42
C ASP A 282 -17.56 -12.08 -61.95
N PHE A 283 -18.62 -12.34 -62.70
CA PHE A 283 -19.44 -11.34 -63.38
C PHE A 283 -20.92 -11.72 -63.32
N THR A 284 -21.78 -10.76 -63.65
CA THR A 284 -23.21 -11.00 -63.90
C THR A 284 -23.61 -10.32 -65.21
N ILE A 285 -23.07 -10.82 -66.33
CA ILE A 285 -23.30 -10.20 -67.64
C ILE A 285 -24.39 -10.95 -68.39
N THR A 286 -25.55 -10.33 -68.56
CA THR A 286 -26.62 -10.87 -69.39
C THR A 286 -26.22 -10.84 -70.86
N LEU A 287 -26.39 -11.98 -71.54
CA LEU A 287 -26.09 -12.14 -72.96
C LEU A 287 -27.39 -12.05 -73.77
N THR A 288 -27.59 -10.93 -74.47
CA THR A 288 -28.69 -10.77 -75.44
C THR A 288 -28.16 -10.85 -76.87
N ALA A 289 -29.03 -11.14 -77.83
CA ALA A 289 -28.69 -11.10 -79.25
C ALA A 289 -28.64 -9.67 -79.78
N THR A 290 -29.31 -8.71 -79.12
CA THR A 290 -29.19 -7.28 -79.40
C THR A 290 -27.83 -6.71 -78.98
N ASP A 291 -27.22 -7.26 -77.93
CA ASP A 291 -25.88 -6.90 -77.50
C ASP A 291 -24.83 -7.53 -78.42
N SER A 292 -23.83 -6.75 -78.80
CA SER A 292 -22.69 -7.25 -79.57
C SER A 292 -21.77 -8.14 -78.71
N TRP A 293 -20.55 -8.40 -79.15
CA TRP A 293 -19.56 -9.14 -78.39
C TRP A 293 -19.25 -8.49 -77.03
N THR A 294 -19.41 -9.25 -75.95
CA THR A 294 -18.89 -8.90 -74.63
C THR A 294 -17.48 -9.47 -74.52
N THR A 295 -16.48 -8.64 -74.24
CA THR A 295 -15.07 -9.07 -74.15
C THR A 295 -14.52 -8.89 -72.74
N ARG A 296 -13.71 -9.85 -72.28
CA ARG A 296 -12.91 -9.80 -71.05
C ARG A 296 -11.49 -10.25 -71.35
N THR A 297 -10.56 -9.88 -70.50
CA THR A 297 -9.14 -10.22 -70.66
C THR A 297 -8.72 -11.09 -69.49
N THR A 298 -7.95 -12.14 -69.75
CA THR A 298 -7.39 -13.04 -68.73
C THR A 298 -6.29 -12.34 -67.94
N GLN A 299 -5.87 -12.98 -66.85
CA GLN A 299 -4.59 -12.66 -66.22
C GLN A 299 -3.42 -12.98 -67.16
N ASP A 300 -2.24 -12.43 -66.84
CA ASP A 300 -1.00 -12.73 -67.56
C ASP A 300 -0.57 -14.20 -67.33
N ASN A 301 0.26 -14.74 -68.21
CA ASN A 301 0.81 -16.10 -68.10
C ASN A 301 -0.23 -17.23 -68.00
N CYS A 302 -1.34 -17.10 -68.71
CA CYS A 302 -2.42 -18.08 -68.77
C CYS A 302 -2.08 -19.21 -69.76
N ASP A 303 -2.21 -20.47 -69.32
CA ASP A 303 -2.04 -21.68 -70.13
C ASP A 303 -3.39 -22.29 -70.54
N GLU A 304 -4.41 -22.11 -69.70
CA GLU A 304 -5.78 -22.56 -69.97
C GLU A 304 -6.83 -21.56 -69.49
N ILE A 305 -7.96 -21.51 -70.20
CA ILE A 305 -9.06 -20.59 -69.93
C ILE A 305 -10.32 -21.41 -69.66
N SER A 306 -11.12 -20.98 -68.68
CA SER A 306 -12.47 -21.51 -68.45
C SER A 306 -13.52 -20.41 -68.42
N VAL A 307 -14.70 -20.68 -69.00
CA VAL A 307 -15.85 -19.77 -69.01
C VAL A 307 -17.11 -20.51 -68.57
N ASP A 308 -17.89 -19.88 -67.70
CA ASP A 308 -19.15 -20.42 -67.20
C ASP A 308 -20.36 -19.59 -67.64
N LEU A 309 -21.34 -20.28 -68.25
CA LEU A 309 -22.61 -19.72 -68.69
C LEU A 309 -23.77 -20.30 -67.87
N VAL A 310 -24.63 -19.42 -67.36
CA VAL A 310 -25.73 -19.80 -66.46
C VAL A 310 -27.06 -19.23 -66.94
N TRP A 311 -28.08 -20.09 -66.97
CA TRP A 311 -29.48 -19.74 -67.16
C TRP A 311 -30.21 -19.86 -65.82
N ALA A 312 -30.16 -18.81 -65.00
CA ALA A 312 -30.62 -18.84 -63.60
C ALA A 312 -32.11 -19.20 -63.47
N SER A 313 -32.95 -18.67 -64.36
CA SER A 313 -34.40 -18.96 -64.40
C SER A 313 -34.77 -20.24 -65.17
N GLY A 314 -33.76 -21.02 -65.58
CA GLY A 314 -33.91 -22.19 -66.42
C GLY A 314 -33.94 -21.89 -67.92
N LEU A 315 -34.11 -22.96 -68.69
CA LEU A 315 -34.15 -22.95 -70.15
C LEU A 315 -35.37 -23.79 -70.59
N ALA A 316 -36.52 -23.13 -70.79
CA ALA A 316 -37.79 -23.74 -71.18
C ALA A 316 -38.82 -22.69 -71.66
N GLN A 317 -39.88 -23.14 -72.33
CA GLN A 317 -41.03 -22.31 -72.66
C GLN A 317 -42.34 -23.01 -72.24
N TYR A 318 -43.36 -22.24 -71.85
CA TYR A 318 -44.73 -22.73 -71.66
C TYR A 318 -45.58 -22.54 -72.91
N THR A 319 -46.40 -23.54 -73.24
CA THR A 319 -47.44 -23.43 -74.26
C THR A 319 -48.64 -22.61 -73.75
N GLY A 320 -49.55 -22.21 -74.64
CA GLY A 320 -50.81 -21.57 -74.28
C GLY A 320 -51.68 -22.38 -73.30
N GLU A 321 -51.46 -23.70 -73.21
CA GLU A 321 -52.18 -24.66 -72.36
C GLU A 321 -51.40 -25.02 -71.08
N GLY A 322 -50.25 -24.37 -70.81
CA GLY A 322 -49.46 -24.58 -69.60
C GLY A 322 -48.50 -25.79 -69.64
N ALA A 323 -48.39 -26.48 -70.78
CA ALA A 323 -47.43 -27.57 -70.96
C ALA A 323 -46.02 -27.00 -71.24
N LYS A 324 -44.98 -27.72 -70.79
CA LYS A 324 -43.59 -27.31 -70.95
C LYS A 324 -42.97 -27.86 -72.23
N ILE A 325 -42.37 -26.99 -73.04
CA ILE A 325 -41.67 -27.36 -74.27
C ILE A 325 -40.19 -26.98 -74.22
N PRO A 326 -39.31 -27.75 -74.90
CA PRO A 326 -37.89 -27.43 -74.97
C PRO A 326 -37.64 -26.20 -75.84
N ILE A 327 -36.70 -25.35 -75.42
CA ILE A 327 -36.23 -24.18 -76.16
C ILE A 327 -34.77 -24.37 -76.54
N THR A 328 -34.37 -23.83 -77.69
CA THR A 328 -32.99 -23.92 -78.20
C THR A 328 -32.37 -22.53 -78.29
N VAL A 329 -31.22 -22.33 -77.65
CA VAL A 329 -30.44 -21.09 -77.70
C VAL A 329 -29.04 -21.37 -78.22
N THR A 330 -28.43 -20.41 -78.92
CA THR A 330 -27.06 -20.53 -79.42
C THR A 330 -26.21 -19.34 -78.98
N HIS A 331 -25.02 -19.62 -78.45
CA HIS A 331 -24.03 -18.63 -78.03
C HIS A 331 -22.72 -18.86 -78.76
N ALA A 332 -21.94 -17.81 -78.99
CA ALA A 332 -20.61 -17.92 -79.57
C ALA A 332 -19.53 -17.54 -78.54
N ILE A 333 -18.48 -18.34 -78.43
CA ILE A 333 -17.28 -18.06 -77.62
C ILE A 333 -16.07 -18.01 -78.54
N GLU A 334 -15.25 -16.97 -78.43
CA GLU A 334 -13.99 -16.82 -79.17
C GLU A 334 -12.90 -16.24 -78.27
N TYR A 335 -11.64 -16.50 -78.64
CA TYR A 335 -10.48 -15.97 -77.94
C TYR A 335 -9.37 -15.52 -78.90
N SER A 336 -8.56 -14.56 -78.47
CA SER A 336 -7.41 -14.01 -79.19
C SER A 336 -6.28 -13.72 -78.19
N VAL A 337 -5.02 -13.74 -78.63
CA VAL A 337 -3.94 -13.10 -77.84
C VAL A 337 -4.32 -11.65 -77.59
N SER A 338 -4.11 -11.17 -76.36
CA SER A 338 -4.60 -9.86 -75.93
C SER A 338 -4.06 -8.73 -76.80
N GLY A 339 -4.96 -7.87 -77.29
CA GLY A 339 -4.64 -6.76 -78.20
C GLY A 339 -4.35 -7.15 -79.66
N ALA A 340 -4.21 -8.45 -79.99
CA ALA A 340 -3.93 -8.90 -81.36
C ALA A 340 -5.15 -8.86 -82.29
N ASN A 341 -6.37 -8.84 -81.74
CA ASN A 341 -7.65 -8.83 -82.46
C ASN A 341 -7.80 -9.95 -83.51
N SER A 342 -7.13 -11.09 -83.32
CA SER A 342 -7.14 -12.25 -84.22
C SER A 342 -7.90 -13.40 -83.57
N TRP A 343 -9.22 -13.41 -83.79
CA TRP A 343 -10.16 -14.27 -83.05
C TRP A 343 -10.20 -15.70 -83.58
N SER A 344 -10.18 -16.66 -82.66
CA SER A 344 -10.23 -18.08 -82.93
C SER A 344 -11.30 -18.78 -82.07
N ALA A 345 -11.85 -19.87 -82.60
CA ALA A 345 -12.79 -20.71 -81.85
C ALA A 345 -12.02 -21.59 -80.86
N PRO A 346 -12.45 -21.69 -79.58
CA PRO A 346 -11.81 -22.55 -78.59
C PRO A 346 -11.99 -24.04 -78.92
N THR A 347 -10.93 -24.82 -78.70
CA THR A 347 -11.00 -26.29 -78.73
C THR A 347 -11.07 -26.79 -77.30
N TYR A 348 -12.29 -27.11 -76.84
CA TYR A 348 -12.54 -27.41 -75.43
C TYR A 348 -11.89 -28.72 -74.97
N THR A 349 -11.03 -28.60 -73.95
CA THR A 349 -10.41 -29.73 -73.23
C THR A 349 -11.39 -30.34 -72.22
N ALA A 350 -12.25 -29.54 -71.60
CA ALA A 350 -13.37 -29.99 -70.78
C ALA A 350 -14.64 -29.17 -71.04
N LYS A 351 -15.82 -29.83 -70.97
CA LYS A 351 -17.12 -29.21 -71.25
C LYS A 351 -18.24 -30.01 -70.59
N THR A 352 -19.31 -29.33 -70.15
CA THR A 352 -20.50 -29.99 -69.59
C THR A 352 -21.64 -30.19 -70.58
N VAL A 353 -21.40 -29.90 -71.86
CA VAL A 353 -22.33 -30.13 -72.98
C VAL A 353 -21.84 -31.25 -73.89
N SER A 354 -22.74 -31.90 -74.62
CA SER A 354 -22.34 -32.92 -75.61
C SER A 354 -21.52 -32.31 -76.75
N SER A 355 -20.58 -33.06 -77.32
CA SER A 355 -19.77 -32.58 -78.46
C SER A 355 -20.60 -32.19 -79.68
N SER A 356 -21.81 -32.75 -79.85
CA SER A 356 -22.74 -32.39 -80.93
C SER A 356 -23.38 -31.01 -80.75
N ALA A 357 -23.32 -30.42 -79.54
CA ALA A 357 -23.81 -29.08 -79.26
C ALA A 357 -22.85 -27.99 -79.76
N ILE A 358 -21.64 -28.33 -80.21
CA ILE A 358 -20.59 -27.37 -80.54
C ILE A 358 -20.29 -27.44 -82.05
N SER A 359 -20.33 -26.28 -82.71
CA SER A 359 -20.00 -26.13 -84.12
C SER A 359 -19.21 -24.85 -84.35
N GLY A 360 -17.87 -24.98 -84.45
CA GLY A 360 -16.96 -23.83 -84.50
C GLY A 360 -17.03 -23.02 -83.21
N SER A 361 -17.20 -21.71 -83.30
CA SER A 361 -17.38 -20.83 -82.13
C SER A 361 -18.75 -21.00 -81.46
N ASN A 362 -19.74 -21.62 -82.13
CA ASN A 362 -21.12 -21.67 -81.66
C ASN A 362 -21.40 -22.89 -80.76
N ILE A 363 -22.12 -22.64 -79.67
CA ILE A 363 -22.63 -23.62 -78.72
C ILE A 363 -24.16 -23.53 -78.74
N THR A 364 -24.83 -24.59 -79.20
CA THR A 364 -26.29 -24.70 -79.28
C THR A 364 -26.82 -25.60 -78.16
N LEU A 365 -27.68 -25.05 -77.32
CA LEU A 365 -28.22 -25.72 -76.14
C LEU A 365 -29.74 -25.83 -76.25
N THR A 366 -30.24 -27.05 -76.06
CA THR A 366 -31.68 -27.35 -76.00
C THR A 366 -32.03 -27.96 -74.66
N ASN A 367 -32.96 -27.35 -73.92
CA ASN A 367 -33.42 -27.90 -72.64
C ASN A 367 -34.89 -27.56 -72.40
N ASN A 368 -35.51 -28.27 -71.47
CA ASN A 368 -36.86 -28.03 -70.97
C ASN A 368 -36.85 -28.03 -69.43
N LYS A 369 -35.93 -27.30 -68.79
CA LYS A 369 -35.79 -27.19 -67.33
C LYS A 369 -36.14 -25.78 -66.85
N LEU A 370 -36.79 -25.67 -65.68
CA LEU A 370 -37.11 -24.38 -65.02
C LEU A 370 -36.22 -24.12 -63.80
N GLN A 371 -35.36 -25.09 -63.50
CA GLN A 371 -34.27 -24.93 -62.55
C GLN A 371 -33.06 -24.39 -63.31
N ALA A 372 -32.15 -23.74 -62.59
CA ALA A 372 -30.93 -23.21 -63.16
C ALA A 372 -30.18 -24.26 -63.99
N VAL A 373 -29.86 -23.90 -65.23
CA VAL A 373 -29.02 -24.69 -66.13
C VAL A 373 -27.65 -24.03 -66.16
N ARG A 374 -26.59 -24.80 -65.89
CA ARG A 374 -25.22 -24.27 -65.80
C ARG A 374 -24.30 -25.06 -66.71
N HIS A 375 -23.48 -24.35 -67.49
CA HIS A 375 -22.50 -24.98 -68.36
C HIS A 375 -21.12 -24.31 -68.28
N GLY A 376 -20.10 -25.12 -68.04
CA GLY A 376 -18.70 -24.71 -68.01
C GLY A 376 -17.95 -25.19 -69.25
N PHE A 377 -17.02 -24.36 -69.73
CA PHE A 377 -16.23 -24.59 -70.94
C PHE A 377 -14.76 -24.26 -70.68
N ARG A 378 -13.87 -25.26 -70.71
CA ARG A 378 -12.42 -25.11 -70.48
C ARG A 378 -11.63 -25.48 -71.74
N TRP A 379 -10.59 -24.73 -72.07
CA TRP A 379 -9.70 -25.01 -73.20
C TRP A 379 -8.26 -24.54 -72.92
N SER A 380 -7.28 -25.19 -73.56
CA SER A 380 -5.89 -24.72 -73.55
C SER A 380 -5.67 -23.64 -74.61
N THR A 381 -4.83 -22.66 -74.28
CA THR A 381 -4.44 -21.57 -75.18
C THR A 381 -3.30 -21.95 -76.13
N GLY A 382 -2.64 -23.09 -75.89
CA GLY A 382 -1.53 -23.64 -76.68
C GLY A 382 -0.19 -22.92 -76.49
N THR A 383 -0.16 -21.68 -76.00
CA THR A 383 1.05 -20.94 -75.64
C THR A 383 0.76 -20.09 -74.41
N ARG A 384 1.70 -20.03 -73.47
CA ARG A 384 1.54 -19.20 -72.27
C ARG A 384 1.46 -17.71 -72.65
N GLY A 385 0.46 -17.00 -72.18
CA GLY A 385 0.31 -15.57 -72.48
C GLY A 385 -0.94 -14.92 -71.89
N LYS A 386 -1.25 -13.69 -72.33
CA LYS A 386 -2.47 -12.96 -71.97
C LYS A 386 -3.46 -13.02 -73.12
N TYR A 387 -4.74 -13.28 -72.83
CA TYR A 387 -5.76 -13.52 -73.85
C TYR A 387 -7.02 -12.66 -73.64
N ASP A 388 -7.61 -12.20 -74.74
CA ASP A 388 -8.94 -11.61 -74.75
C ASP A 388 -9.96 -12.70 -75.12
N VAL A 389 -11.03 -12.83 -74.34
CA VAL A 389 -12.12 -13.80 -74.49
C VAL A 389 -13.40 -13.03 -74.71
N ARG A 390 -14.18 -13.43 -75.71
CA ARG A 390 -15.47 -12.79 -75.99
C ARG A 390 -16.61 -13.79 -76.12
N VAL A 391 -17.77 -13.38 -75.63
CA VAL A 391 -19.00 -14.16 -75.65
C VAL A 391 -20.14 -13.30 -76.18
N ARG A 392 -21.03 -13.89 -77.00
CA ARG A 392 -22.31 -13.29 -77.39
C ARG A 392 -23.38 -14.34 -77.60
N ARG A 393 -24.65 -13.93 -77.55
CA ARG A 393 -25.76 -14.74 -78.05
C ARG A 393 -25.89 -14.57 -79.57
N THR A 394 -26.12 -15.66 -80.30
CA THR A 394 -26.29 -15.64 -81.78
C THR A 394 -27.69 -16.04 -82.22
N SER A 395 -28.44 -16.77 -81.39
CA SER A 395 -29.88 -17.01 -81.60
C SER A 395 -30.70 -15.78 -81.23
N VAL A 396 -31.75 -15.49 -82.00
CA VAL A 396 -32.71 -14.40 -81.72
C VAL A 396 -33.19 -14.43 -80.26
N ASP A 397 -33.33 -13.26 -79.64
CA ASP A 397 -33.91 -13.13 -78.31
C ASP A 397 -35.41 -13.47 -78.36
N LEU A 398 -35.84 -14.42 -77.54
CA LEU A 398 -37.23 -14.89 -77.49
C LEU A 398 -38.02 -14.26 -76.32
N LEU A 399 -37.42 -13.26 -75.66
CA LEU A 399 -37.87 -12.53 -74.47
C LEU A 399 -39.10 -11.63 -74.66
N THR A 400 -39.82 -11.75 -75.78
CA THR A 400 -41.03 -10.97 -76.03
C THR A 400 -42.30 -11.59 -75.43
N ASP A 401 -42.20 -12.76 -74.79
CA ASP A 401 -43.30 -13.50 -74.15
C ASP A 401 -42.90 -13.91 -72.71
N ASP A 402 -43.72 -13.55 -71.70
CA ASP A 402 -43.51 -13.89 -70.28
C ASP A 402 -43.50 -15.41 -70.01
N LYS A 403 -43.84 -16.22 -71.02
CA LYS A 403 -43.82 -17.69 -70.96
C LYS A 403 -42.47 -18.31 -71.35
N VAL A 404 -41.47 -17.51 -71.71
CA VAL A 404 -40.15 -17.97 -72.16
C VAL A 404 -39.08 -17.71 -71.11
N PHE A 405 -38.32 -18.75 -70.77
CA PHE A 405 -37.16 -18.68 -69.88
C PHE A 405 -35.92 -19.05 -70.68
N ASP A 406 -35.12 -18.06 -71.09
CA ASP A 406 -33.94 -18.26 -71.95
C ASP A 406 -32.78 -17.27 -71.66
N VAL A 407 -32.87 -16.50 -70.58
CA VAL A 407 -31.86 -15.51 -70.19
C VAL A 407 -30.56 -16.19 -69.82
N ALA A 408 -29.52 -15.99 -70.62
CA ALA A 408 -28.17 -16.47 -70.36
C ALA A 408 -27.34 -15.38 -69.69
N THR A 409 -26.50 -15.78 -68.73
CA THR A 409 -25.54 -14.90 -68.07
C THR A 409 -24.14 -15.50 -68.16
N TRP A 410 -23.15 -14.69 -68.55
CA TRP A 410 -21.74 -15.03 -68.36
C TRP A 410 -21.37 -14.70 -66.93
N THR A 411 -21.03 -15.76 -66.18
CA THR A 411 -20.84 -15.69 -64.72
C THR A 411 -19.38 -15.68 -64.30
N THR A 412 -18.51 -16.42 -64.99
CA THR A 412 -17.12 -16.56 -64.55
C THR A 412 -16.15 -16.66 -65.72
N LEU A 413 -14.99 -16.03 -65.58
CA LEU A 413 -13.79 -16.28 -66.39
C LEU A 413 -12.67 -16.77 -65.46
N ARG A 414 -12.05 -17.90 -65.78
CA ARG A 414 -10.87 -18.40 -65.06
C ARG A 414 -9.66 -18.36 -65.96
N SER A 415 -8.57 -17.85 -65.40
CA SER A 415 -7.22 -17.92 -65.96
C SER A 415 -6.47 -18.99 -65.17
N ILE A 416 -6.02 -20.04 -65.84
CA ILE A 416 -5.38 -21.19 -65.21
C ILE A 416 -3.93 -21.25 -65.71
N THR A 417 -3.00 -21.35 -64.78
CA THR A 417 -1.58 -21.55 -65.04
C THR A 417 -1.19 -22.92 -64.51
N ASN A 418 -0.57 -23.74 -65.35
CA ASN A 418 -0.22 -25.13 -65.04
C ASN A 418 1.06 -25.18 -64.19
N GLU A 419 0.99 -24.58 -63.01
CA GLU A 419 2.02 -24.48 -61.99
C GLU A 419 1.42 -24.79 -60.62
N ASP A 420 2.23 -25.38 -59.75
CA ASP A 420 1.83 -25.65 -58.37
C ASP A 420 1.39 -24.33 -57.69
N PRO A 421 0.17 -24.26 -57.13
CA PRO A 421 -0.31 -23.07 -56.43
C PRO A 421 0.58 -22.62 -55.27
N ILE A 422 1.38 -23.51 -54.68
CA ILE A 422 2.27 -23.19 -53.56
C ILE A 422 3.73 -23.36 -54.00
N ASN A 423 4.39 -22.24 -54.28
CA ASN A 423 5.83 -22.23 -54.58
C ASN A 423 6.64 -21.84 -53.34
N PHE A 424 6.91 -22.81 -52.47
CA PHE A 424 7.71 -22.63 -51.25
C PHE A 424 8.85 -23.65 -51.18
N SER A 425 10.00 -23.24 -50.62
CA SER A 425 11.24 -24.04 -50.64
C SER A 425 11.20 -25.28 -49.74
N HIS A 426 10.25 -25.33 -48.80
CA HIS A 426 10.10 -26.43 -47.85
C HIS A 426 8.72 -27.08 -47.99
N PRO A 427 8.58 -28.39 -47.70
CA PRO A 427 7.28 -29.05 -47.63
C PRO A 427 6.36 -28.40 -46.58
N LEU A 428 5.13 -28.10 -46.96
CA LEU A 428 4.11 -27.52 -46.09
C LEU A 428 2.95 -28.49 -45.88
N ALA A 429 2.44 -28.52 -44.65
CA ALA A 429 1.24 -29.27 -44.32
C ALA A 429 0.02 -28.54 -44.89
N THR A 430 -0.70 -29.17 -45.81
CA THR A 430 -1.74 -28.51 -46.63
C THR A 430 -2.95 -29.40 -46.82
N THR A 431 -4.13 -28.80 -46.94
CA THR A 431 -5.37 -29.53 -47.26
C THR A 431 -6.06 -28.86 -48.44
N ALA A 432 -6.39 -29.64 -49.46
CA ALA A 432 -7.26 -29.26 -50.56
C ALA A 432 -8.67 -29.84 -50.33
N ILE A 433 -9.70 -29.02 -50.56
CA ILE A 433 -11.10 -29.37 -50.31
C ILE A 433 -11.91 -29.07 -51.58
N SER A 434 -12.73 -30.02 -52.00
CA SER A 434 -13.80 -29.81 -52.96
C SER A 434 -15.14 -30.12 -52.31
N ILE A 435 -16.06 -29.15 -52.35
CA ILE A 435 -17.37 -29.25 -51.69
C ILE A 435 -18.45 -28.66 -52.58
N ARG A 436 -19.58 -29.35 -52.71
CA ARG A 436 -20.71 -28.85 -53.49
C ARG A 436 -21.31 -27.60 -52.86
N ALA A 437 -21.49 -26.54 -53.66
CA ALA A 437 -22.20 -25.34 -53.26
C ALA A 437 -23.70 -25.62 -53.18
N THR A 438 -24.19 -25.90 -51.97
CA THR A 438 -25.61 -26.09 -51.64
C THR A 438 -26.14 -24.90 -50.83
N ASP A 439 -27.46 -24.81 -50.62
CA ASP A 439 -28.08 -23.77 -49.76
C ASP A 439 -27.57 -23.79 -48.30
N GLN A 440 -26.88 -24.86 -47.87
CA GLN A 440 -26.24 -24.96 -46.55
C GLN A 440 -24.91 -24.17 -46.47
N LEU A 441 -24.33 -23.79 -47.60
CA LEU A 441 -23.10 -22.99 -47.69
C LEU A 441 -23.45 -21.60 -48.22
N ASN A 442 -23.26 -20.56 -47.39
CA ASN A 442 -23.43 -19.16 -47.79
C ASN A 442 -22.29 -18.66 -48.71
N GLY A 443 -22.01 -19.38 -49.80
CA GLY A 443 -21.12 -18.95 -50.89
C GLY A 443 -19.62 -18.87 -50.59
N VAL A 444 -19.19 -18.78 -49.33
CA VAL A 444 -17.77 -18.70 -48.94
C VAL A 444 -17.54 -19.50 -47.64
N ILE A 445 -16.52 -20.37 -47.63
CA ILE A 445 -16.05 -21.03 -46.41
C ILE A 445 -14.99 -20.15 -45.76
N SER A 446 -15.34 -19.49 -44.67
CA SER A 446 -14.45 -18.58 -43.94
C SER A 446 -14.00 -19.10 -42.57
N ASN A 447 -14.62 -20.17 -42.05
CA ASN A 447 -14.41 -20.67 -40.68
C ASN A 447 -14.03 -22.16 -40.65
N LEU A 448 -13.17 -22.58 -41.59
CA LEU A 448 -12.53 -23.89 -41.57
C LEU A 448 -11.47 -23.92 -40.46
N SER A 449 -11.53 -24.95 -39.62
CA SER A 449 -10.55 -25.19 -38.55
C SER A 449 -10.24 -26.68 -38.42
N ALA A 450 -9.11 -27.04 -37.83
CA ALA A 450 -8.79 -28.41 -37.46
C ALA A 450 -7.96 -28.45 -36.18
N THR A 451 -7.88 -29.63 -35.58
CA THR A 451 -6.89 -29.91 -34.52
C THR A 451 -5.59 -30.31 -35.20
N THR A 452 -4.52 -29.55 -34.95
CA THR A 452 -3.19 -29.82 -35.50
C THR A 452 -2.23 -30.16 -34.37
N GLN A 453 -1.38 -31.16 -34.58
CA GLN A 453 -0.31 -31.52 -33.65
C GLN A 453 1.03 -31.69 -34.37
N SER A 454 2.09 -31.10 -33.82
CA SER A 454 3.44 -31.18 -34.38
C SER A 454 4.12 -32.51 -34.08
N TYR A 455 4.81 -33.06 -35.08
CA TYR A 455 5.84 -34.08 -34.86
C TYR A 455 7.15 -33.40 -34.44
N ALA A 456 7.74 -33.87 -33.36
CA ALA A 456 9.01 -33.37 -32.86
C ALA A 456 9.87 -34.52 -32.29
N PRO A 457 11.20 -34.30 -32.14
CA PRO A 457 12.06 -35.25 -31.45
C PRO A 457 11.58 -35.44 -30.01
N GLU A 458 11.03 -36.61 -29.71
CA GLU A 458 10.51 -36.99 -28.40
C GLU A 458 11.46 -37.96 -27.71
N PHE A 459 11.78 -37.70 -26.44
CA PHE A 459 12.64 -38.58 -25.66
C PHE A 459 11.83 -39.73 -25.05
N GLY A 460 11.94 -40.93 -25.62
CA GLY A 460 11.22 -42.11 -25.11
C GLY A 460 11.82 -42.72 -23.83
N GLY A 461 12.56 -41.94 -23.04
CA GLY A 461 13.30 -42.37 -21.83
C GLY A 461 14.68 -43.00 -22.08
N SER A 462 15.01 -43.35 -23.32
CA SER A 462 16.35 -43.88 -23.69
C SER A 462 16.94 -43.32 -24.98
N SER A 463 16.11 -42.76 -25.85
CA SER A 463 16.53 -42.23 -27.15
C SER A 463 15.50 -41.26 -27.70
N TRP A 464 15.96 -40.33 -28.52
CA TRP A 464 15.12 -39.37 -29.24
C TRP A 464 14.58 -39.98 -30.54
N ALA A 465 13.27 -39.87 -30.76
CA ALA A 465 12.61 -40.31 -31.98
C ALA A 465 11.50 -39.33 -32.37
N ASP A 466 11.23 -39.18 -33.66
CA ASP A 466 10.15 -38.30 -34.14
C ASP A 466 8.77 -38.87 -33.74
N ALA A 467 8.01 -38.11 -32.96
CA ALA A 467 6.69 -38.50 -32.48
C ALA A 467 5.79 -37.28 -32.24
N LEU A 468 4.47 -37.52 -32.12
CA LEU A 468 3.51 -36.52 -31.71
C LEU A 468 3.71 -36.18 -30.23
N THR A 469 4.00 -34.91 -29.93
CA THR A 469 4.31 -34.49 -28.57
C THR A 469 3.85 -33.06 -28.29
N SER A 470 3.57 -32.80 -27.02
CA SER A 470 3.35 -31.48 -26.45
C SER A 470 4.36 -31.16 -25.34
N ASN A 471 5.39 -32.01 -25.17
CA ASN A 471 6.40 -31.81 -24.14
C ASN A 471 7.27 -30.59 -24.47
N PRO A 472 7.42 -29.62 -23.55
CA PRO A 472 8.23 -28.42 -23.78
C PRO A 472 9.68 -28.71 -24.20
N ALA A 473 10.32 -29.76 -23.69
CA ALA A 473 11.71 -30.10 -24.03
C ALA A 473 11.85 -30.56 -25.50
N SER A 474 10.87 -31.34 -25.97
CA SER A 474 10.82 -31.82 -27.35
C SER A 474 10.56 -30.67 -28.32
N LEU A 475 9.68 -29.74 -27.94
CA LEU A 475 9.41 -28.53 -28.72
C LEU A 475 10.59 -27.55 -28.71
N PHE A 476 11.36 -27.48 -27.61
CA PHE A 476 12.61 -26.72 -27.55
C PHE A 476 13.61 -27.20 -28.59
N ARG A 477 13.80 -28.52 -28.72
CA ARG A 477 14.61 -29.11 -29.80
C ARG A 477 14.03 -28.84 -31.17
N HIS A 478 12.72 -29.03 -31.35
CA HIS A 478 12.04 -28.81 -32.62
C HIS A 478 12.25 -27.39 -33.17
N VAL A 479 12.22 -26.36 -32.32
CA VAL A 479 12.48 -24.98 -32.74
C VAL A 479 13.95 -24.73 -33.10
N LEU A 480 14.89 -25.38 -32.41
CA LEU A 480 16.32 -25.24 -32.69
C LEU A 480 16.75 -25.96 -33.98
N GLU A 481 16.26 -27.18 -34.18
CA GLU A 481 16.65 -28.09 -35.27
C GLU A 481 15.71 -28.01 -36.49
N GLY A 482 14.50 -27.49 -36.31
CA GLY A 482 13.44 -27.52 -37.31
C GLY A 482 13.61 -26.53 -38.46
N VAL A 483 12.90 -26.79 -39.56
CA VAL A 483 12.93 -26.01 -40.81
C VAL A 483 12.40 -24.58 -40.68
N GLY A 484 11.67 -24.27 -39.61
CA GLY A 484 11.26 -22.90 -39.29
C GLY A 484 12.40 -21.98 -38.85
N ASN A 485 13.55 -22.56 -38.47
CA ASN A 485 14.77 -21.83 -38.16
C ASN A 485 15.72 -21.86 -39.37
N ASP A 486 15.90 -20.72 -40.03
CA ASP A 486 16.81 -20.56 -41.18
C ASP A 486 18.27 -20.96 -40.85
N SER A 487 18.67 -20.82 -39.58
CA SER A 487 19.97 -21.23 -39.06
C SER A 487 19.82 -22.39 -38.07
N ALA A 488 19.29 -23.52 -38.56
CA ALA A 488 19.11 -24.73 -37.78
C ALA A 488 20.38 -25.13 -37.03
N VAL A 489 20.24 -25.37 -35.73
CA VAL A 489 21.35 -25.69 -34.83
C VAL A 489 21.64 -27.19 -34.92
N ALA A 490 22.90 -27.55 -35.15
CA ALA A 490 23.31 -28.95 -35.14
C ALA A 490 23.21 -29.55 -33.73
N GLU A 491 22.81 -30.82 -33.62
CA GLU A 491 22.64 -31.52 -32.33
C GLU A 491 23.87 -31.39 -31.40
N SER A 492 25.10 -31.40 -31.95
CA SER A 492 26.34 -31.20 -31.18
C SER A 492 26.45 -29.87 -30.42
N ARG A 493 25.62 -28.88 -30.79
CA ARG A 493 25.50 -27.56 -30.18
C ARG A 493 24.30 -27.49 -29.22
N ILE A 494 23.71 -28.62 -28.85
CA ILE A 494 22.64 -28.76 -27.86
C ILE A 494 23.22 -29.57 -26.69
N ASP A 495 22.93 -29.12 -25.48
CA ASP A 495 23.24 -29.84 -24.24
C ASP A 495 22.11 -30.84 -23.96
N LEU A 496 22.20 -32.02 -24.59
CA LEU A 496 21.17 -33.06 -24.52
C LEU A 496 20.89 -33.51 -23.09
N ASP A 497 21.90 -33.58 -22.21
CA ASP A 497 21.71 -34.01 -20.82
C ASP A 497 20.75 -33.08 -20.08
N SER A 498 20.93 -31.75 -20.23
CA SER A 498 20.03 -30.75 -19.64
C SER A 498 18.61 -30.82 -20.22
N VAL A 499 18.49 -31.13 -21.51
CA VAL A 499 17.20 -31.20 -22.20
C VAL A 499 16.45 -32.50 -21.86
N GLU A 500 17.15 -33.63 -21.68
CA GLU A 500 16.58 -34.90 -21.23
C GLU A 500 16.10 -34.82 -19.77
N GLU A 501 16.86 -34.13 -18.92
CA GLU A 501 16.44 -33.81 -17.56
C GLU A 501 15.17 -32.93 -17.56
N PHE A 502 15.12 -31.92 -18.44
CA PHE A 502 13.95 -31.07 -18.60
C PHE A 502 12.74 -31.84 -19.13
N TRP A 503 12.94 -32.74 -20.10
CA TRP A 503 11.88 -33.62 -20.59
C TRP A 503 11.28 -34.45 -19.46
N SER A 504 12.13 -35.08 -18.64
CA SER A 504 11.73 -35.92 -17.51
C SER A 504 10.98 -35.12 -16.44
N HIS A 505 11.42 -33.87 -16.20
CA HIS A 505 10.73 -32.95 -15.29
C HIS A 505 9.33 -32.58 -15.79
N CYS A 506 9.19 -32.25 -17.07
CA CYS A 506 7.91 -31.92 -17.68
C CYS A 506 6.96 -33.13 -17.70
N ASP A 507 7.46 -34.33 -18.02
CA ASP A 507 6.67 -35.56 -18.04
C ASP A 507 6.13 -35.91 -16.64
N THR A 508 7.01 -35.89 -15.63
CA THR A 508 6.64 -36.17 -14.23
C THR A 508 5.56 -35.23 -13.69
N ASN A 509 5.60 -33.94 -14.09
CA ASN A 509 4.67 -32.93 -13.61
C ASN A 509 3.44 -32.73 -14.52
N SER A 510 3.41 -33.41 -15.68
CA SER A 510 2.43 -33.25 -16.75
C SER A 510 2.37 -31.81 -17.28
N PHE A 511 3.54 -31.20 -17.51
CA PHE A 511 3.66 -29.88 -18.12
C PHE A 511 3.68 -30.00 -19.64
N GLU A 512 2.79 -29.25 -20.29
CA GLU A 512 2.62 -29.22 -21.75
C GLU A 512 2.81 -27.80 -22.29
N PHE A 513 3.26 -27.68 -23.54
CA PHE A 513 3.25 -26.42 -24.28
C PHE A 513 2.55 -26.60 -25.62
N ASN A 514 1.57 -25.74 -25.90
CA ASN A 514 0.64 -25.84 -27.01
C ASN A 514 0.32 -24.44 -27.57
N MET A 515 0.82 -24.10 -28.76
CA MET A 515 0.63 -22.78 -29.37
C MET A 515 0.76 -22.86 -30.90
N VAL A 516 -0.09 -22.12 -31.63
CA VAL A 516 0.14 -21.82 -33.05
C VAL A 516 0.84 -20.46 -33.14
N ARG A 517 2.00 -20.41 -33.80
CA ARG A 517 2.72 -19.18 -34.07
C ARG A 517 2.57 -18.79 -35.53
N ASP A 518 1.72 -17.80 -35.82
CA ASP A 518 1.50 -17.24 -37.17
C ASP A 518 2.16 -15.86 -37.36
N PHE A 519 3.08 -15.50 -36.47
CA PHE A 519 3.79 -14.22 -36.45
C PHE A 519 5.30 -14.40 -36.27
N GLN A 520 6.06 -13.39 -36.68
CA GLN A 520 7.52 -13.41 -36.59
C GLN A 520 8.00 -13.16 -35.16
N ALA A 521 8.94 -13.97 -34.68
CA ALA A 521 9.62 -13.79 -33.40
C ALA A 521 11.04 -14.35 -33.45
N SER A 522 11.88 -13.96 -32.48
CA SER A 522 13.21 -14.54 -32.37
C SER A 522 13.14 -15.98 -31.86
N VAL A 523 14.14 -16.78 -32.23
CA VAL A 523 14.30 -18.14 -31.70
C VAL A 523 14.40 -18.11 -30.17
N PHE A 524 15.20 -17.18 -29.61
CA PHE A 524 15.37 -17.05 -28.17
C PHE A 524 14.06 -16.75 -27.42
N ASP A 525 13.24 -15.84 -27.93
CA ASP A 525 11.94 -15.52 -27.31
C ASP A 525 11.00 -16.73 -27.36
N THR A 526 11.02 -17.47 -28.48
CA THR A 526 10.21 -18.68 -28.64
C THR A 526 10.63 -19.76 -27.66
N LEU A 527 11.93 -20.02 -27.52
CA LEU A 527 12.48 -20.97 -26.56
C LEU A 527 12.18 -20.56 -25.12
N THR A 528 12.33 -19.28 -24.78
CA THR A 528 12.01 -18.76 -23.45
C THR A 528 10.53 -18.95 -23.12
N THR A 529 9.64 -18.70 -24.08
CA THR A 529 8.21 -18.94 -23.93
C THR A 529 7.92 -20.43 -23.67
N ILE A 530 8.50 -21.33 -24.47
CA ILE A 530 8.34 -22.79 -24.32
C ILE A 530 8.81 -23.25 -22.93
N VAL A 531 10.03 -22.85 -22.55
CA VAL A 531 10.68 -23.32 -21.33
C VAL A 531 10.01 -22.76 -20.07
N SER A 532 9.42 -21.55 -20.14
CA SER A 532 8.66 -20.97 -19.03
C SER A 532 7.45 -21.81 -18.61
N ALA A 533 6.81 -22.53 -19.55
CA ALA A 533 5.72 -23.44 -19.25
C ALA A 533 6.14 -24.62 -18.37
N GLY A 534 7.42 -25.02 -18.46
CA GLY A 534 8.03 -26.08 -17.65
C GLY A 534 8.80 -25.58 -16.42
N ARG A 535 8.62 -24.33 -15.98
CA ARG A 535 9.36 -23.71 -14.86
C ARG A 535 10.89 -23.67 -15.08
N GLY A 536 11.34 -23.45 -16.32
CA GLY A 536 12.77 -23.36 -16.64
C GLY A 536 13.19 -22.00 -17.20
N SER A 537 14.48 -21.91 -17.55
CA SER A 537 15.00 -20.84 -18.39
C SER A 537 16.02 -21.36 -19.39
N VAL A 538 16.11 -20.67 -20.54
CA VAL A 538 17.11 -20.98 -21.57
C VAL A 538 18.50 -20.64 -21.05
N THR A 539 19.45 -21.54 -21.29
CA THR A 539 20.86 -21.35 -20.97
C THR A 539 21.73 -21.65 -22.17
N GLN A 540 22.91 -21.02 -22.20
CA GLN A 540 23.94 -21.34 -23.18
C GLN A 540 25.28 -21.51 -22.47
N ILE A 541 25.79 -22.74 -22.45
CA ILE A 541 27.03 -23.12 -21.75
C ILE A 541 27.99 -23.69 -22.79
N ASP A 542 29.23 -23.20 -22.84
CA ASP A 542 30.24 -23.62 -23.82
C ASP A 542 29.75 -23.56 -25.28
N GLY A 543 28.84 -22.61 -25.57
CA GLY A 543 28.20 -22.46 -26.88
C GLY A 543 27.12 -23.50 -27.18
N LYS A 544 26.79 -24.41 -26.26
CA LYS A 544 25.67 -25.35 -26.34
C LYS A 544 24.40 -24.77 -25.74
N TRP A 545 23.26 -25.00 -26.40
CA TRP A 545 21.94 -24.61 -25.93
C TRP A 545 21.39 -25.64 -24.95
N GLY A 546 20.95 -25.20 -23.78
CA GLY A 546 20.39 -26.07 -22.74
C GLY A 546 19.30 -25.38 -21.93
N VAL A 547 18.81 -26.06 -20.90
CA VAL A 547 17.72 -25.58 -20.03
C VAL A 547 18.13 -25.68 -18.57
N ALA A 548 17.98 -24.59 -17.82
CA ALA A 548 18.07 -24.60 -16.35
C ALA A 548 16.67 -24.68 -15.75
N ILE A 549 16.42 -25.68 -14.92
CA ILE A 549 15.11 -25.97 -14.32
C ILE A 549 15.06 -25.38 -12.91
N ASP A 550 13.99 -24.67 -12.57
CA ASP A 550 13.72 -24.23 -11.19
C ASP A 550 13.06 -25.37 -10.41
N LYS A 551 13.89 -26.23 -9.80
CA LYS A 551 13.46 -27.39 -9.01
C LYS A 551 14.21 -27.50 -7.69
N ALA A 552 13.67 -28.29 -6.77
CA ALA A 552 14.33 -28.61 -5.51
C ALA A 552 15.71 -29.25 -5.76
N LYS A 553 16.74 -28.67 -5.16
CA LYS A 553 18.12 -29.20 -5.13
C LYS A 553 18.48 -29.54 -3.70
N THR A 554 19.24 -30.60 -3.51
CA THR A 554 19.64 -31.11 -2.17
C THR A 554 21.13 -30.94 -1.89
N VAL A 555 21.92 -30.59 -2.90
CA VAL A 555 23.37 -30.42 -2.79
C VAL A 555 23.73 -29.06 -3.36
N PRO A 556 24.35 -28.16 -2.57
CA PRO A 556 24.85 -26.89 -3.08
C PRO A 556 26.12 -27.09 -3.90
N THR A 557 26.26 -26.32 -4.98
CA THR A 557 27.41 -26.39 -5.90
C THR A 557 28.58 -25.54 -5.41
N GLN A 558 28.31 -24.45 -4.67
CA GLN A 558 29.33 -23.48 -4.29
C GLN A 558 28.96 -22.74 -2.99
N HIS A 559 29.96 -22.25 -2.26
CA HIS A 559 29.79 -21.43 -1.03
C HIS A 559 30.55 -20.11 -1.14
N PHE A 560 29.83 -19.00 -1.02
CA PHE A 560 30.37 -17.64 -1.01
C PHE A 560 30.35 -17.06 0.41
N THR A 561 31.49 -16.50 0.81
CA THR A 561 31.78 -15.87 2.09
C THR A 561 32.56 -14.57 1.85
N PRO A 562 32.74 -13.67 2.83
CA PRO A 562 33.59 -12.50 2.67
C PRO A 562 35.06 -12.82 2.37
N VAL A 563 35.50 -14.08 2.53
CA VAL A 563 36.86 -14.54 2.21
C VAL A 563 37.08 -14.71 0.71
N ASN A 564 36.04 -15.10 -0.05
CA ASN A 564 36.11 -15.40 -1.48
C ASN A 564 35.16 -14.56 -2.34
N SER A 565 34.53 -13.55 -1.75
CA SER A 565 33.66 -12.61 -2.44
C SER A 565 33.81 -11.19 -1.89
N TRP A 566 33.45 -10.19 -2.70
CA TRP A 566 33.46 -8.78 -2.33
C TRP A 566 32.31 -8.04 -2.99
N GLY A 567 32.04 -6.81 -2.53
CA GLY A 567 31.03 -5.94 -3.14
C GLY A 567 29.62 -6.51 -3.02
N PHE A 568 29.29 -7.08 -1.85
CA PHE A 568 27.96 -7.61 -1.59
C PHE A 568 26.92 -6.48 -1.52
N GLU A 569 25.82 -6.66 -2.24
CA GLU A 569 24.66 -5.78 -2.26
C GLU A 569 23.39 -6.63 -2.06
N ALA A 570 22.47 -6.19 -1.22
CA ALA A 570 21.16 -6.80 -1.07
C ALA A 570 20.06 -5.78 -1.37
N GLU A 571 19.10 -6.18 -2.19
CA GLU A 571 17.89 -5.42 -2.50
C GLU A 571 16.69 -6.23 -2.01
N LYS A 572 15.77 -5.58 -1.28
CA LYS A 572 14.52 -6.20 -0.83
C LYS A 572 13.35 -5.44 -1.41
N LEU A 573 12.45 -6.16 -2.04
CA LEU A 573 11.19 -5.65 -2.53
C LEU A 573 10.13 -5.82 -1.43
N PHE A 574 9.29 -4.80 -1.26
CA PHE A 574 8.10 -4.85 -0.39
C PHE A 574 6.84 -4.75 -1.26
N PRO A 575 6.53 -5.79 -2.06
CA PRO A 575 5.33 -5.78 -2.89
C PRO A 575 4.08 -5.99 -2.03
N ASP A 576 2.97 -5.34 -2.41
CA ASP A 576 1.65 -5.71 -1.91
C ASP A 576 1.26 -7.06 -2.55
N ALA A 577 1.37 -8.15 -1.78
CA ALA A 577 1.11 -9.49 -2.29
C ALA A 577 -0.38 -9.63 -2.71
N PRO A 578 -0.67 -10.12 -3.94
CA PRO A 578 -2.04 -10.27 -4.39
C PRO A 578 -2.75 -11.41 -3.65
N HIS A 579 -4.03 -11.22 -3.32
CA HIS A 579 -4.84 -12.28 -2.70
C HIS A 579 -5.17 -13.40 -3.68
N ALA A 580 -5.18 -13.10 -4.99
CA ALA A 580 -5.36 -14.09 -6.05
C ALA A 580 -4.83 -13.61 -7.41
N LEU A 581 -4.39 -14.56 -8.24
CA LEU A 581 -4.01 -14.35 -9.64
C LEU A 581 -5.13 -14.83 -10.58
N ARG A 582 -5.53 -13.99 -11.53
CA ARG A 582 -6.43 -14.33 -12.64
C ARG A 582 -5.59 -14.77 -13.82
N MET A 583 -5.53 -16.08 -14.02
CA MET A 583 -4.75 -16.69 -15.10
C MET A 583 -5.59 -16.80 -16.36
N ARG A 584 -5.28 -16.04 -17.42
CA ARG A 584 -5.95 -16.15 -18.72
C ARG A 584 -5.20 -17.11 -19.64
N PHE A 585 -5.93 -18.00 -20.31
CA PHE A 585 -5.35 -19.02 -21.18
C PHE A 585 -6.35 -19.54 -22.22
N ALA A 586 -5.85 -20.25 -23.24
CA ALA A 586 -6.69 -20.94 -24.22
C ALA A 586 -7.07 -22.33 -23.71
N ASN A 587 -8.35 -22.57 -23.39
CA ASN A 587 -8.76 -23.80 -22.71
C ASN A 587 -9.07 -24.93 -23.71
N ARG A 588 -8.28 -26.01 -23.69
CA ARG A 588 -8.46 -27.17 -24.58
C ARG A 588 -9.84 -27.85 -24.44
N ASP A 589 -10.41 -27.86 -23.23
CA ASP A 589 -11.70 -28.51 -22.95
C ASP A 589 -12.90 -27.66 -23.41
N LYS A 590 -12.67 -26.36 -23.66
CA LYS A 590 -13.65 -25.41 -24.21
C LYS A 590 -13.33 -25.04 -25.66
N GLU A 591 -12.83 -25.99 -26.45
CA GLU A 591 -12.42 -25.81 -27.85
C GLU A 591 -11.41 -24.65 -28.09
N TRP A 592 -10.45 -24.47 -27.17
CA TRP A 592 -9.42 -23.41 -27.21
C TRP A 592 -9.97 -21.98 -27.22
N LEU A 593 -11.19 -21.79 -26.70
CA LEU A 593 -11.71 -20.46 -26.37
C LEU A 593 -10.93 -19.86 -25.18
N SER A 594 -10.91 -18.53 -25.11
CA SER A 594 -10.31 -17.80 -23.99
C SER A 594 -11.05 -18.15 -22.70
N ASP A 595 -10.32 -18.58 -21.68
CA ASP A 595 -10.86 -18.87 -20.36
C ASP A 595 -9.97 -18.23 -19.30
N GLU A 596 -10.53 -18.04 -18.12
CA GLU A 596 -9.80 -17.53 -16.96
C GLU A 596 -9.91 -18.50 -15.78
N ARG A 597 -8.80 -18.74 -15.10
CA ARG A 597 -8.76 -19.48 -13.84
C ARG A 597 -8.20 -18.60 -12.74
N ILE A 598 -8.99 -18.40 -11.70
CA ILE A 598 -8.56 -17.68 -10.50
C ILE A 598 -7.80 -18.64 -9.60
N VAL A 599 -6.57 -18.26 -9.25
CA VAL A 599 -5.68 -18.98 -8.33
C VAL A 599 -5.57 -18.15 -7.06
N TYR A 600 -6.15 -18.65 -5.97
CA TYR A 600 -6.12 -17.98 -4.67
C TYR A 600 -4.82 -18.26 -3.93
N ASP A 601 -4.36 -17.27 -3.18
CA ASP A 601 -3.31 -17.44 -2.20
C ASP A 601 -3.84 -18.11 -0.91
N ASP A 602 -2.96 -18.67 -0.10
CA ASP A 602 -3.35 -19.39 1.12
C ASP A 602 -4.03 -18.45 2.13
N GLY A 603 -5.16 -18.89 2.69
CA GLY A 603 -6.01 -18.07 3.56
C GLY A 603 -7.05 -17.22 2.81
N TYR A 604 -6.95 -17.13 1.48
CA TYR A 604 -7.92 -16.45 0.63
C TYR A 604 -8.81 -17.43 -0.13
N THR A 605 -10.04 -16.98 -0.36
CA THR A 605 -11.08 -17.70 -1.10
C THR A 605 -11.88 -16.68 -1.92
N SER A 606 -12.82 -17.17 -2.72
CA SER A 606 -13.76 -16.30 -3.45
C SER A 606 -14.58 -15.37 -2.54
N ALA A 607 -14.69 -15.65 -1.24
CA ALA A 607 -15.49 -14.85 -0.30
C ALA A 607 -14.74 -13.66 0.32
N ASN A 608 -13.42 -13.72 0.46
CA ASN A 608 -12.62 -12.70 1.17
C ASN A 608 -11.54 -12.02 0.32
N ALA A 609 -11.23 -12.54 -0.88
CA ALA A 609 -10.22 -11.94 -1.75
C ALA A 609 -10.72 -10.61 -2.36
N THR A 610 -10.00 -9.51 -2.09
CA THR A 610 -10.26 -8.17 -2.64
C THR A 610 -9.20 -7.72 -3.67
N VAL A 611 -7.94 -8.14 -3.51
CA VAL A 611 -6.82 -7.75 -4.39
C VAL A 611 -6.56 -8.85 -5.40
N PHE A 612 -6.79 -8.55 -6.69
CA PHE A 612 -6.57 -9.48 -7.79
C PHE A 612 -5.60 -8.89 -8.80
N GLU A 613 -4.69 -9.73 -9.30
CA GLU A 613 -3.84 -9.41 -10.44
C GLU A 613 -4.09 -10.36 -11.59
N GLN A 614 -3.78 -9.96 -12.82
CA GLN A 614 -3.95 -10.78 -14.00
C GLN A 614 -2.60 -11.19 -14.57
N MET A 615 -2.52 -12.43 -15.04
CA MET A 615 -1.33 -13.00 -15.65
C MET A 615 -1.75 -13.94 -16.79
N ASP A 616 -1.07 -13.87 -17.92
CA ASP A 616 -1.40 -14.71 -19.09
C ASP A 616 -0.54 -15.98 -19.09
N ALA A 617 -1.18 -17.15 -19.14
CA ALA A 617 -0.50 -18.44 -19.24
C ALA A 617 -0.32 -18.84 -20.71
N ILE A 618 0.61 -18.18 -21.39
CA ILE A 618 0.86 -18.38 -22.82
C ILE A 618 1.33 -19.81 -23.10
N GLY A 619 0.68 -20.47 -24.05
CA GLY A 619 1.00 -21.83 -24.48
C GLY A 619 0.58 -22.94 -23.51
N ILE A 620 0.01 -22.61 -22.35
CA ILE A 620 -0.54 -23.60 -21.43
C ILE A 620 -2.04 -23.72 -21.68
N THR A 621 -2.48 -24.90 -22.13
CA THR A 621 -3.90 -25.12 -22.49
C THR A 621 -4.67 -26.00 -21.50
N ASN A 622 -3.95 -26.68 -20.59
CA ASN A 622 -4.52 -27.53 -19.55
C ASN A 622 -4.83 -26.70 -18.29
N THR A 623 -6.08 -26.76 -17.84
CA THR A 623 -6.58 -26.00 -16.69
C THR A 623 -5.82 -26.29 -15.39
N ASP A 624 -5.34 -27.51 -15.16
CA ASP A 624 -4.59 -27.87 -13.94
C ASP A 624 -3.14 -27.38 -13.98
N HIS A 625 -2.53 -27.40 -15.16
CA HIS A 625 -1.20 -26.84 -15.37
C HIS A 625 -1.19 -25.33 -15.13
N VAL A 626 -2.23 -24.61 -15.59
CA VAL A 626 -2.41 -23.17 -15.31
C VAL A 626 -2.48 -22.89 -13.81
N TRP A 627 -3.22 -23.72 -13.05
CA TRP A 627 -3.30 -23.57 -11.59
C TRP A 627 -1.96 -23.81 -10.90
N LYS A 628 -1.22 -24.86 -11.30
CA LYS A 628 0.14 -25.14 -10.79
C LYS A 628 1.12 -24.00 -11.11
N ASN A 629 0.99 -23.35 -12.26
CA ASN A 629 1.83 -22.22 -12.65
C ASN A 629 1.49 -20.97 -11.82
N GLY A 630 0.21 -20.66 -11.62
CA GLY A 630 -0.22 -19.54 -10.77
C GLY A 630 0.18 -19.71 -9.30
N ARG A 631 0.08 -20.91 -8.73
CA ARG A 631 0.56 -21.20 -7.35
C ARG A 631 2.07 -21.02 -7.21
N PHE A 632 2.82 -21.44 -8.22
CA PHE A 632 4.26 -21.24 -8.26
C PHE A 632 4.64 -19.75 -8.33
N ALA A 633 3.93 -18.95 -9.13
CA ALA A 633 4.14 -17.50 -9.20
C ALA A 633 3.87 -16.80 -7.86
N LEU A 634 2.77 -17.15 -7.16
CA LEU A 634 2.47 -16.64 -5.81
C LEU A 634 3.59 -17.02 -4.81
N ALA A 635 4.06 -18.26 -4.85
CA ALA A 635 5.14 -18.71 -3.98
C ALA A 635 6.46 -17.97 -4.24
N GLN A 636 6.77 -17.65 -5.51
CA GLN A 636 7.95 -16.85 -5.85
C GLN A 636 7.86 -15.41 -5.29
N ILE A 637 6.70 -14.76 -5.39
CA ILE A 637 6.48 -13.41 -4.85
C ILE A 637 6.69 -13.41 -3.32
N ARG A 638 6.17 -14.42 -2.62
CA ARG A 638 6.26 -14.51 -1.15
C ARG A 638 7.66 -14.92 -0.67
N LEU A 639 8.23 -15.97 -1.25
CA LEU A 639 9.44 -16.63 -0.73
C LEU A 639 10.75 -16.14 -1.34
N ARG A 640 10.69 -15.31 -2.40
CA ARG A 640 11.89 -14.70 -3.02
C ARG A 640 11.80 -13.17 -3.08
N PRO A 641 11.57 -12.47 -1.96
CA PRO A 641 11.42 -11.01 -1.93
C PRO A 641 12.75 -10.26 -2.09
N GLU A 642 13.88 -10.96 -1.99
CA GLU A 642 15.23 -10.38 -1.98
C GLU A 642 16.05 -10.77 -3.21
N ARG A 643 16.97 -9.89 -3.60
CA ARG A 643 18.00 -10.11 -4.61
C ARG A 643 19.35 -9.75 -4.01
N TRP A 644 20.26 -10.70 -4.03
CA TRP A 644 21.64 -10.52 -3.57
C TRP A 644 22.57 -10.43 -4.78
N SER A 645 23.50 -9.49 -4.76
CA SER A 645 24.59 -9.40 -5.72
C SER A 645 25.92 -9.51 -4.99
N LEU A 646 26.86 -10.28 -5.52
CA LEU A 646 28.23 -10.31 -5.01
C LEU A 646 29.21 -10.51 -6.16
N SER A 647 30.44 -10.05 -6.00
CA SER A 647 31.52 -10.29 -6.95
C SER A 647 32.46 -11.34 -6.39
N THR A 648 32.96 -12.22 -7.26
CA THR A 648 33.94 -13.25 -6.92
C THR A 648 34.93 -13.41 -8.06
N ASP A 649 36.11 -13.95 -7.76
CA ASP A 649 37.14 -14.29 -8.75
C ASP A 649 36.75 -15.59 -9.49
N PHE A 650 37.69 -16.33 -10.09
CA PHE A 650 37.44 -17.54 -10.88
C PHE A 650 36.60 -18.66 -10.22
N GLU A 651 36.33 -18.60 -8.91
CA GLU A 651 35.55 -19.60 -8.17
C GLU A 651 34.09 -19.73 -8.62
N TRP A 652 33.53 -18.73 -9.31
CA TRP A 652 32.18 -18.84 -9.88
C TRP A 652 32.07 -19.85 -11.02
N ILE A 653 33.17 -20.22 -11.68
CA ILE A 653 33.16 -21.06 -12.91
C ILE A 653 32.49 -22.43 -12.66
N THR A 654 32.49 -22.91 -11.41
CA THR A 654 31.83 -24.17 -11.04
C THR A 654 30.31 -24.03 -10.87
N ALA A 655 29.80 -22.83 -10.61
CA ALA A 655 28.39 -22.56 -10.39
C ALA A 655 27.72 -22.02 -11.66
N LYS A 656 26.63 -22.67 -12.08
CA LYS A 656 25.87 -22.30 -13.29
C LYS A 656 24.52 -21.70 -12.92
N LYS A 657 23.90 -21.00 -13.88
CA LYS A 657 22.53 -20.49 -13.71
C LYS A 657 21.59 -21.61 -13.28
N GLY A 658 20.83 -21.36 -12.22
CA GLY A 658 19.92 -22.30 -11.59
C GLY A 658 20.55 -23.19 -10.52
N ASP A 659 21.86 -23.10 -10.26
CA ASP A 659 22.50 -23.83 -9.16
C ASP A 659 22.19 -23.24 -7.79
N MET A 660 22.13 -24.15 -6.82
CA MET A 660 21.99 -23.80 -5.42
C MET A 660 23.38 -23.49 -4.87
N VAL A 661 23.55 -22.33 -4.26
CA VAL A 661 24.79 -21.86 -3.67
C VAL A 661 24.53 -21.47 -2.22
N LEU A 662 25.55 -21.54 -1.38
CA LEU A 662 25.47 -21.06 -0.01
C LEU A 662 26.06 -19.67 0.07
N VAL A 663 25.46 -18.82 0.89
CA VAL A 663 25.95 -17.49 1.17
C VAL A 663 26.08 -17.34 2.68
N THR A 664 27.23 -16.85 3.12
CA THR A 664 27.45 -16.34 4.47
C THR A 664 27.98 -14.93 4.31
N HIS A 665 27.37 -13.95 4.96
CA HIS A 665 27.84 -12.57 4.87
C HIS A 665 27.38 -11.79 6.09
N ASP A 666 28.28 -11.01 6.68
CA ASP A 666 28.03 -10.13 7.82
C ASP A 666 26.93 -9.08 7.55
N VAL A 667 26.88 -8.52 6.33
CA VAL A 667 25.83 -7.60 5.86
C VAL A 667 24.43 -8.24 5.89
N LEU A 668 24.31 -9.54 5.63
CA LEU A 668 23.04 -10.27 5.78
C LEU A 668 22.78 -10.66 7.24
N VAL A 669 23.76 -10.52 8.12
CA VAL A 669 23.73 -11.07 9.50
C VAL A 669 23.42 -12.57 9.49
N VAL A 670 23.90 -13.26 8.45
CA VAL A 670 23.82 -14.72 8.29
C VAL A 670 25.24 -15.26 8.43
N GLY A 671 25.41 -16.11 9.43
CA GLY A 671 26.71 -16.45 10.00
C GLY A 671 27.29 -15.33 10.86
N ILE A 672 28.10 -15.73 11.83
CA ILE A 672 28.81 -14.86 12.78
C ILE A 672 30.25 -14.62 12.30
N ALA A 673 30.91 -15.68 11.82
CA ALA A 673 32.30 -15.62 11.36
C ALA A 673 32.53 -16.62 10.23
N SER A 674 33.54 -16.37 9.40
CA SER A 674 33.96 -17.30 8.35
C SER A 674 35.47 -17.24 8.18
N GLY A 675 36.11 -18.37 7.90
CA GLY A 675 37.57 -18.44 7.79
C GLY A 675 38.05 -19.74 7.16
N ARG A 676 39.33 -20.08 7.38
CA ARG A 676 39.93 -21.33 6.92
C ARG A 676 40.40 -22.22 8.07
N ILE A 677 40.27 -23.53 7.86
CA ILE A 677 40.76 -24.53 8.80
C ILE A 677 42.29 -24.51 8.82
N LYS A 678 42.89 -24.25 9.97
CA LYS A 678 44.34 -24.19 10.16
C LYS A 678 44.93 -25.51 10.63
N THR A 679 44.27 -26.18 11.58
CA THR A 679 44.65 -27.51 12.05
C THR A 679 43.42 -28.33 12.43
N ILE A 680 43.50 -29.64 12.23
CA ILE A 680 42.42 -30.60 12.53
C ILE A 680 42.72 -31.27 13.88
N VAL A 681 41.70 -31.38 14.72
CA VAL A 681 41.75 -32.11 15.98
C VAL A 681 41.01 -33.44 15.78
N SER A 682 41.70 -34.57 16.02
CA SER A 682 41.15 -35.91 15.82
C SER A 682 41.26 -36.78 17.08
N ASN A 683 40.38 -37.77 17.20
CA ASN A 683 40.44 -38.78 18.25
C ASN A 683 41.45 -39.91 17.92
N SER A 684 41.58 -40.90 18.81
CA SER A 684 42.46 -42.06 18.64
C SER A 684 42.06 -43.02 17.51
N ALA A 685 40.84 -42.91 16.98
CA ALA A 685 40.37 -43.65 15.80
C ALA A 685 40.61 -42.89 14.48
N GLY A 686 41.11 -41.65 14.55
CA GLY A 686 41.35 -40.79 13.39
C GLY A 686 40.15 -39.93 12.97
N ASP A 687 39.01 -40.02 13.66
CA ASP A 687 37.84 -39.19 13.37
C ASP A 687 38.06 -37.77 13.90
N MET A 688 37.59 -36.79 13.15
CA MET A 688 37.73 -35.38 13.51
C MET A 688 36.71 -35.01 14.60
N THR A 689 37.22 -34.46 15.71
CA THR A 689 36.44 -33.97 16.85
C THR A 689 36.32 -32.45 16.85
N GLY A 690 37.11 -31.74 16.03
CA GLY A 690 37.14 -30.28 15.99
C GLY A 690 38.25 -29.74 15.09
N PHE A 691 38.42 -28.42 15.07
CA PHE A 691 39.53 -27.75 14.37
C PHE A 691 39.93 -26.45 15.06
N THR A 692 41.12 -25.94 14.69
CA THR A 692 41.54 -24.56 14.97
C THR A 692 41.44 -23.72 13.69
N CYS A 693 41.01 -22.47 13.79
CA CYS A 693 40.84 -21.54 12.67
C CYS A 693 41.81 -20.35 12.72
N ASP A 694 41.75 -19.53 11.67
CA ASP A 694 42.43 -18.24 11.55
C ASP A 694 41.61 -17.06 12.11
N GLU A 695 40.30 -17.22 12.26
CA GLU A 695 39.38 -16.21 12.77
C GLU A 695 39.02 -16.40 14.25
N ILE A 696 38.59 -15.32 14.93
CA ILE A 696 38.06 -15.38 16.31
C ILE A 696 36.58 -15.72 16.26
N LEU A 697 36.17 -16.73 17.04
CA LEU A 697 34.80 -17.21 17.13
C LEU A 697 34.26 -16.90 18.53
N THR A 698 33.36 -15.92 18.63
CA THR A 698 32.74 -15.53 19.91
C THR A 698 31.48 -16.36 20.16
N MET A 699 31.40 -16.99 21.35
CA MET A 699 30.24 -17.74 21.80
C MET A 699 29.63 -17.17 23.08
N GLU A 700 28.31 -17.09 23.13
CA GLU A 700 27.53 -16.55 24.24
C GLU A 700 26.66 -17.63 24.90
N LEU A 701 26.41 -17.48 26.21
CA LEU A 701 25.55 -18.38 26.95
C LEU A 701 24.09 -18.26 26.47
N GLY A 702 23.45 -19.39 26.17
CA GLY A 702 22.04 -19.43 25.78
C GLY A 702 21.81 -19.67 24.28
N ASN A 703 22.84 -19.55 23.45
CA ASN A 703 22.78 -19.87 22.02
C ASN A 703 23.41 -21.23 21.71
N ALA A 704 22.80 -21.98 20.79
CA ALA A 704 23.42 -23.15 20.18
C ALA A 704 24.18 -22.72 18.93
N TYR A 705 25.43 -23.16 18.79
CA TYR A 705 26.28 -22.78 17.66
C TYR A 705 26.48 -23.96 16.70
N GLY A 706 26.73 -23.65 15.44
CA GLY A 706 27.11 -24.62 14.44
C GLY A 706 28.16 -24.10 13.48
N VAL A 707 28.70 -25.01 12.68
CA VAL A 707 29.61 -24.72 11.59
C VAL A 707 29.14 -25.43 10.34
N SER A 708 29.20 -24.74 9.21
CA SER A 708 29.16 -25.34 7.87
C SER A 708 30.56 -25.30 7.28
N ILE A 709 31.07 -26.45 6.84
CA ILE A 709 32.41 -26.60 6.26
C ILE A 709 32.24 -27.01 4.80
N ARG A 710 32.87 -26.23 3.91
CA ARG A 710 33.03 -26.61 2.51
C ARG A 710 34.35 -27.35 2.33
N THR A 711 34.25 -28.61 1.93
CA THR A 711 35.42 -29.43 1.61
C THR A 711 35.91 -29.15 0.19
N VAL A 712 37.21 -29.42 -0.07
CA VAL A 712 37.76 -29.44 -1.45
C VAL A 712 37.07 -30.41 -2.42
N SER A 713 36.25 -31.35 -1.93
CA SER A 713 35.45 -32.26 -2.78
C SER A 713 34.05 -31.71 -3.07
N ASP A 714 33.83 -30.42 -2.80
CA ASP A 714 32.56 -29.70 -2.91
C ASP A 714 31.41 -30.39 -2.13
N GLN A 715 31.75 -31.10 -1.04
CA GLN A 715 30.78 -31.55 -0.05
C GLN A 715 30.66 -30.51 1.06
N GLU A 716 29.42 -30.17 1.40
CA GLU A 716 29.10 -29.39 2.60
C GLU A 716 28.95 -30.32 3.80
N ILE A 717 29.56 -29.96 4.92
CA ILE A 717 29.42 -30.66 6.19
C ILE A 717 28.95 -29.67 7.25
N VAL A 718 27.72 -29.84 7.73
CA VAL A 718 27.16 -29.05 8.84
C VAL A 718 27.30 -29.83 10.15
N LYS A 719 27.84 -29.18 11.19
CA LYS A 719 28.01 -29.76 12.53
C LYS A 719 27.68 -28.75 13.63
N THR A 720 26.95 -29.21 14.64
CA THR A 720 26.74 -28.48 15.88
C THR A 720 28.02 -28.44 16.71
N VAL A 721 28.27 -27.29 17.32
CA VAL A 721 29.46 -26.98 18.12
C VAL A 721 29.14 -27.10 19.60
N VAL A 722 30.04 -27.69 20.36
CA VAL A 722 29.98 -27.69 21.82
C VAL A 722 30.22 -26.26 22.31
N LEU A 723 29.27 -25.72 23.04
CA LEU A 723 29.33 -24.36 23.58
C LEU A 723 30.56 -24.17 24.48
N ASP A 724 31.42 -23.22 24.13
CA ASP A 724 32.55 -22.77 24.96
C ASP A 724 32.56 -21.23 25.01
N VAL A 725 31.97 -20.68 26.08
CA VAL A 725 31.65 -19.25 26.21
C VAL A 725 32.91 -18.38 26.17
N GLY A 726 32.89 -17.35 25.32
CA GLY A 726 33.99 -16.41 25.12
C GLY A 726 34.56 -16.44 23.71
N ASP A 727 35.71 -15.79 23.53
CA ASP A 727 36.45 -15.74 22.27
C ASP A 727 37.31 -16.99 22.10
N GLN A 728 37.00 -17.78 21.08
CA GLN A 728 37.68 -19.03 20.78
C GLN A 728 38.41 -18.96 19.44
N THR A 729 39.50 -19.71 19.31
CA THR A 729 40.18 -19.97 18.02
C THR A 729 40.11 -21.45 17.64
N SER A 730 39.35 -22.23 18.40
CA SER A 730 39.14 -23.65 18.20
C SER A 730 37.68 -24.02 18.46
N VAL A 731 37.18 -24.95 17.66
CA VAL A 731 35.82 -25.46 17.71
C VAL A 731 35.87 -26.94 18.02
N THR A 732 35.02 -27.41 18.92
CA THR A 732 34.79 -28.84 19.17
C THR A 732 33.38 -29.20 18.73
N PHE A 733 33.21 -30.30 18.00
CA PHE A 733 31.91 -30.76 17.52
C PHE A 733 31.19 -31.61 18.56
N ASP A 734 29.86 -31.49 18.59
CA ASP A 734 29.00 -32.35 19.42
C ASP A 734 28.97 -33.81 18.91
N SER A 735 29.19 -33.99 17.60
CA SER A 735 29.38 -35.31 16.98
C SER A 735 30.58 -35.33 16.05
N VAL A 736 31.37 -36.41 16.10
CA VAL A 736 32.57 -36.57 15.27
C VAL A 736 32.25 -36.62 13.77
N ILE A 737 33.21 -36.20 12.96
CA ILE A 737 33.22 -36.44 11.50
C ILE A 737 34.12 -37.64 11.23
N ALA A 738 33.58 -38.66 10.57
CA ALA A 738 34.34 -39.86 10.23
C ALA A 738 35.57 -39.51 9.39
N ALA A 739 36.70 -40.17 9.64
CA ALA A 739 37.97 -39.88 8.96
C ALA A 739 37.88 -39.90 7.41
N ALA A 740 37.00 -40.74 6.84
CA ALA A 740 36.79 -40.84 5.39
C ALA A 740 36.10 -39.63 4.76
N SER A 741 35.43 -38.81 5.57
CA SER A 741 34.70 -37.61 5.15
C SER A 741 35.25 -36.35 5.83
N ALA A 742 36.41 -36.44 6.49
CA ALA A 742 36.97 -35.31 7.21
C ALA A 742 37.50 -34.24 6.22
N PRO A 743 37.21 -32.95 6.46
CA PRO A 743 37.79 -31.84 5.71
C PRO A 743 39.32 -31.82 5.84
N ILE A 744 39.99 -31.09 4.96
CA ILE A 744 41.45 -30.90 4.98
C ILE A 744 41.83 -29.50 5.50
N VAL A 745 43.09 -29.34 5.90
CA VAL A 745 43.64 -28.02 6.25
C VAL A 745 43.57 -27.12 5.02
N GLY A 746 43.02 -25.91 5.21
CA GLY A 746 42.77 -24.93 4.14
C GLY A 746 41.31 -24.87 3.68
N ASP A 747 40.47 -25.85 4.03
CA ASP A 747 39.03 -25.82 3.76
C ASP A 747 38.35 -24.62 4.42
N MET A 748 37.32 -24.09 3.77
CA MET A 748 36.59 -22.93 4.24
C MET A 748 35.46 -23.35 5.17
N PHE A 749 35.19 -22.52 6.16
CA PHE A 749 34.07 -22.74 7.07
C PHE A 749 33.31 -21.44 7.32
N SER A 750 32.03 -21.59 7.63
CA SER A 750 31.15 -20.57 8.18
C SER A 750 30.66 -21.01 9.54
N PHE A 751 30.73 -20.12 10.52
CA PHE A 751 30.34 -20.33 11.90
C PHE A 751 29.17 -19.41 12.25
N GLY A 752 28.17 -19.90 12.98
CA GLY A 752 27.02 -19.10 13.37
C GLY A 752 26.13 -19.78 14.42
N ILE A 753 24.98 -19.16 14.70
CA ILE A 753 23.92 -19.82 15.47
C ILE A 753 23.42 -21.02 14.67
N SER A 754 23.12 -22.13 15.36
CA SER A 754 22.71 -23.38 14.73
C SER A 754 21.44 -23.19 13.87
N GLY A 755 21.55 -23.42 12.57
CA GLY A 755 20.47 -23.21 11.57
C GLY A 755 20.58 -21.90 10.77
N SER A 756 21.42 -20.96 11.20
CA SER A 756 21.66 -19.64 10.57
C SER A 756 23.14 -19.41 10.22
N GLU A 757 23.94 -20.48 10.11
CA GLU A 757 25.37 -20.41 9.72
C GLU A 757 25.53 -20.03 8.24
N THR A 758 24.61 -20.50 7.40
CA THR A 758 24.56 -20.28 5.97
C THR A 758 23.11 -20.06 5.52
N ILE A 759 22.93 -19.30 4.45
CA ILE A 759 21.65 -19.22 3.73
C ILE A 759 21.82 -19.79 2.33
N GLU A 760 20.83 -20.58 1.90
CA GLU A 760 20.80 -21.11 0.55
C GLU A 760 20.28 -20.03 -0.41
N GLY A 761 20.99 -19.87 -1.52
CA GLY A 761 20.63 -19.01 -2.63
C GLY A 761 20.57 -19.78 -3.94
N LEU A 762 19.77 -19.30 -4.89
CA LEU A 762 19.67 -19.79 -6.25
C LEU A 762 20.33 -18.79 -7.20
N LEU A 763 21.30 -19.25 -7.99
CA LEU A 763 22.04 -18.39 -8.92
C LEU A 763 21.15 -18.04 -10.15
N LEU A 764 20.79 -16.78 -10.32
CA LEU A 764 19.98 -16.31 -11.46
C LEU A 764 20.82 -15.97 -12.69
N SER A 765 21.96 -15.30 -12.48
CA SER A 765 22.87 -14.95 -13.55
C SER A 765 24.28 -14.72 -13.00
N ALA A 766 25.27 -14.95 -13.87
CA ALA A 766 26.66 -14.56 -13.66
C ALA A 766 27.04 -13.60 -14.79
N GLU A 767 27.48 -12.40 -14.43
CA GLU A 767 27.95 -11.36 -15.34
C GLU A 767 29.49 -11.37 -15.35
N PRO A 768 30.13 -11.91 -16.39
CA PRO A 768 31.59 -11.98 -16.45
C PRO A 768 32.22 -10.59 -16.43
N GLN A 769 33.32 -10.46 -15.68
CA GLN A 769 34.15 -9.27 -15.59
C GLN A 769 35.56 -9.56 -16.10
N ASN A 770 36.47 -8.59 -15.95
CA ASN A 770 37.87 -8.78 -16.27
C ASN A 770 38.51 -9.83 -15.35
N GLU A 771 39.63 -10.41 -15.79
CA GLU A 771 40.46 -11.31 -14.97
C GLU A 771 39.75 -12.59 -14.47
N LEU A 772 38.77 -13.10 -15.22
CA LEU A 772 37.95 -14.28 -14.85
C LEU A 772 37.03 -14.05 -13.64
N ALA A 773 36.93 -12.84 -13.11
CA ALA A 773 35.93 -12.49 -12.10
C ALA A 773 34.52 -12.48 -12.70
N ALA A 774 33.49 -12.60 -11.86
CA ALA A 774 32.10 -12.35 -12.24
C ALA A 774 31.30 -11.72 -11.10
N ARG A 775 30.30 -10.92 -11.49
CA ARG A 775 29.24 -10.47 -10.59
C ARG A 775 28.08 -11.46 -10.65
N LEU A 776 27.75 -12.06 -9.53
CA LEU A 776 26.68 -13.04 -9.39
C LEU A 776 25.41 -12.36 -8.89
N ASN A 777 24.28 -12.71 -9.48
CA ASN A 777 22.94 -12.33 -9.02
C ASN A 777 22.27 -13.58 -8.44
N ILE A 778 21.93 -13.54 -7.16
CA ILE A 778 21.44 -14.66 -6.37
C ILE A 778 20.11 -14.26 -5.73
N VAL A 779 19.20 -15.21 -5.56
CA VAL A 779 17.95 -15.03 -4.80
C VAL A 779 17.87 -16.05 -3.68
N PRO A 780 17.19 -15.78 -2.56
CA PRO A 780 16.98 -16.78 -1.51
C PRO A 780 16.34 -18.05 -2.11
N ASN A 781 16.93 -19.21 -1.81
CA ASN A 781 16.33 -20.49 -2.14
C ASN A 781 15.34 -20.90 -1.05
N SER A 782 14.19 -21.42 -1.46
CA SER A 782 13.22 -22.00 -0.53
C SER A 782 12.58 -23.22 -1.18
N ALA A 783 12.72 -24.38 -0.54
CA ALA A 783 12.17 -25.64 -1.03
C ALA A 783 10.64 -25.61 -1.16
N ALA A 784 9.97 -24.77 -0.36
CA ALA A 784 8.50 -24.66 -0.36
C ALA A 784 7.93 -24.03 -1.65
N VAL A 785 8.75 -23.33 -2.45
CA VAL A 785 8.35 -22.85 -3.78
C VAL A 785 7.96 -24.03 -4.69
N TYR A 786 8.64 -25.17 -4.54
CA TYR A 786 8.45 -26.36 -5.37
C TYR A 786 7.26 -27.23 -4.94
N THR A 787 6.77 -27.04 -3.73
CA THR A 787 5.60 -27.77 -3.18
C THR A 787 4.36 -26.90 -3.07
N ALA A 788 4.39 -25.66 -3.56
CA ALA A 788 3.28 -24.70 -3.48
C ALA A 788 1.96 -25.18 -4.13
N ASP A 789 2.04 -26.15 -5.03
CA ASP A 789 0.91 -26.81 -5.68
C ASP A 789 0.33 -27.99 -4.88
N THR A 790 0.99 -28.42 -3.79
CA THR A 790 0.54 -29.55 -2.95
C THR A 790 0.39 -29.16 -1.48
N SER A 791 1.11 -28.15 -1.01
CA SER A 791 1.10 -27.65 0.37
C SER A 791 0.79 -26.16 0.44
N THR A 792 0.48 -25.69 1.64
CA THR A 792 0.42 -24.25 1.94
C THR A 792 1.82 -23.63 1.82
N ILE A 793 1.89 -22.41 1.31
CA ILE A 793 3.12 -21.63 1.19
C ILE A 793 3.42 -21.03 2.57
N PRO A 794 4.57 -21.35 3.19
CA PRO A 794 4.96 -20.75 4.47
C PRO A 794 5.34 -19.27 4.30
N ASP A 795 5.50 -18.58 5.43
CA ASP A 795 6.07 -17.22 5.42
C ASP A 795 7.56 -17.26 5.07
N PHE A 796 8.06 -16.16 4.50
CA PHE A 796 9.48 -16.01 4.20
C PHE A 796 10.31 -15.91 5.50
N ASP A 797 11.24 -16.85 5.68
CA ASP A 797 12.24 -16.81 6.72
C ASP A 797 13.53 -16.20 6.18
N SER A 798 13.92 -15.04 6.70
CA SER A 798 15.15 -14.36 6.29
C SER A 798 16.42 -14.99 6.86
N LYS A 799 16.30 -15.88 7.86
CA LYS A 799 17.40 -16.44 8.66
C LYS A 799 18.32 -15.40 9.31
N ILE A 800 17.95 -14.12 9.28
CA ILE A 800 18.70 -13.01 9.87
C ILE A 800 18.71 -13.23 11.37
N VAL A 801 19.92 -13.26 11.95
CA VAL A 801 20.06 -13.26 13.40
C VAL A 801 19.71 -11.85 13.88
N VAL A 802 18.58 -11.73 14.56
CA VAL A 802 18.18 -10.46 15.18
C VAL A 802 19.20 -10.18 16.30
N PRO A 803 19.93 -9.05 16.26
CA PRO A 803 20.85 -8.71 17.34
C PRO A 803 20.06 -8.60 18.64
N SER A 804 20.69 -9.03 19.76
CA SER A 804 20.04 -9.04 21.07
C SER A 804 19.37 -7.68 21.36
N PRO A 805 18.08 -7.67 21.75
CA PRO A 805 17.37 -6.43 22.02
C PRO A 805 18.04 -5.69 23.17
N LEU A 806 17.82 -4.38 23.23
CA LEU A 806 18.16 -3.61 24.41
C LEU A 806 17.46 -4.19 25.66
N PRO A 807 18.05 -4.09 26.86
CA PRO A 807 17.42 -4.54 28.09
C PRO A 807 16.05 -3.87 28.30
N ASP A 808 15.10 -4.63 28.84
CA ASP A 808 13.75 -4.15 29.13
C ASP A 808 13.73 -3.09 30.24
N VAL A 809 12.90 -2.06 30.07
CA VAL A 809 12.78 -0.94 31.01
C VAL A 809 11.89 -1.34 32.19
N THR A 810 12.45 -1.51 33.38
CA THR A 810 11.60 -1.81 34.56
C THR A 810 11.05 -0.52 35.17
N ILE A 811 9.73 -0.31 35.10
CA ILE A 811 9.03 0.80 35.75
C ILE A 811 8.94 0.54 37.25
N LEU A 812 9.31 1.54 38.06
CA LEU A 812 9.29 1.46 39.53
C LEU A 812 8.05 2.10 40.13
N SER A 813 7.72 3.32 39.70
CA SER A 813 6.59 4.10 40.23
C SER A 813 6.19 5.23 39.30
N THR A 814 4.96 5.71 39.45
CA THR A 814 4.41 6.88 38.76
C THR A 814 4.06 7.98 39.76
N ARG A 815 4.35 9.23 39.43
CA ARG A 815 4.00 10.42 40.22
C ARG A 815 3.15 11.37 39.37
N THR A 816 2.06 11.88 39.96
CA THR A 816 1.04 12.71 39.28
C THR A 816 0.54 13.87 40.15
N ASP A 817 1.27 14.15 41.24
CA ASP A 817 0.92 15.14 42.26
C ASP A 817 1.52 16.53 41.95
N GLU A 818 1.33 17.47 42.89
CA GLU A 818 1.77 18.85 42.79
C GLU A 818 3.29 19.04 42.66
N SER A 819 4.09 18.03 43.04
CA SER A 819 5.55 18.09 43.00
C SER A 819 6.12 18.21 41.58
N ILE A 820 5.31 17.89 40.57
CA ILE A 820 5.69 17.95 39.16
C ILE A 820 4.89 18.98 38.35
N LEU A 821 4.06 19.81 38.99
CA LEU A 821 3.37 20.90 38.31
C LEU A 821 4.37 21.96 37.83
N GLU A 822 4.12 22.53 36.66
CA GLU A 822 4.89 23.68 36.15
C GLU A 822 3.98 24.86 35.84
N ILE A 823 4.55 26.06 36.00
CA ILE A 823 3.94 27.32 35.63
C ILE A 823 4.17 27.56 34.13
N GLY A 824 3.10 27.44 33.34
CA GLY A 824 3.05 27.81 31.95
C GLY A 824 2.97 29.34 31.73
N VAL A 825 2.94 29.71 30.45
CA VAL A 825 2.88 31.12 30.03
C VAL A 825 1.56 31.74 30.50
N GLY A 826 1.63 32.86 31.24
CA GLY A 826 0.44 33.54 31.78
C GLY A 826 -0.03 33.04 33.15
N ASN A 827 0.85 32.43 33.95
CA ASN A 827 0.57 31.91 35.30
C ASN A 827 -0.50 30.79 35.33
N THR A 828 -0.54 29.96 34.30
CA THR A 828 -1.37 28.75 34.27
C THR A 828 -0.58 27.55 34.79
N LEU A 829 -1.17 26.73 35.65
CA LEU A 829 -0.55 25.49 36.13
C LEU A 829 -0.80 24.38 35.10
N LEU A 830 0.25 23.66 34.71
CA LEU A 830 0.20 22.56 33.75
C LEU A 830 0.46 21.22 34.44
N SER A 831 -0.48 20.27 34.29
CA SER A 831 -0.38 18.91 34.81
C SER A 831 0.65 18.07 34.05
N ARG A 832 1.33 17.19 34.78
CA ARG A 832 2.40 16.33 34.26
C ARG A 832 2.31 14.93 34.84
N LEU A 833 3.08 14.03 34.25
CA LEU A 833 3.25 12.66 34.71
C LEU A 833 4.73 12.32 34.78
N GLY A 834 5.23 11.99 35.97
CA GLY A 834 6.58 11.46 36.16
C GLY A 834 6.57 9.93 36.26
N VAL A 835 7.46 9.27 35.54
CA VAL A 835 7.63 7.82 35.60
C VAL A 835 9.07 7.49 35.95
N SER A 836 9.27 6.85 37.10
CA SER A 836 10.57 6.37 37.56
C SER A 836 10.83 4.96 37.05
N PHE A 837 12.05 4.69 36.59
CA PHE A 837 12.47 3.40 36.04
C PHE A 837 13.91 3.04 36.44
N VAL A 838 14.25 1.75 36.35
CA VAL A 838 15.60 1.25 36.61
C VAL A 838 16.57 1.74 35.50
N PRO A 839 17.70 2.37 35.84
CA PRO A 839 18.68 2.81 34.85
C PRO A 839 19.17 1.65 33.97
N ILE A 840 19.22 1.88 32.66
CA ILE A 840 19.77 0.91 31.70
C ILE A 840 21.30 0.97 31.80
N ALA A 841 21.88 -0.02 32.48
CA ALA A 841 23.33 -0.09 32.67
C ALA A 841 24.05 -0.60 31.40
N ASN A 842 25.28 -0.14 31.18
CA ASN A 842 26.23 -0.64 30.18
C ASN A 842 25.84 -0.46 28.69
N VAL A 843 24.90 0.45 28.37
CA VAL A 843 24.58 0.82 26.98
C VAL A 843 24.86 2.31 26.78
N PHE A 844 25.86 2.64 25.97
CA PHE A 844 26.13 4.02 25.58
C PHE A 844 24.98 4.56 24.71
N ASP A 845 24.54 5.79 24.98
CA ASP A 845 23.49 6.50 24.23
C ASP A 845 22.10 5.83 24.23
N ALA A 846 21.75 5.07 25.28
CA ALA A 846 20.39 4.60 25.47
C ALA A 846 19.47 5.74 25.94
N SER A 847 18.35 5.93 25.23
CA SER A 847 17.25 6.84 25.56
C SER A 847 15.97 6.04 25.80
N ILE A 848 14.93 6.71 26.29
CA ILE A 848 13.64 6.08 26.60
C ILE A 848 12.59 6.73 25.71
N ASN A 849 11.90 5.90 24.93
CA ASN A 849 10.68 6.30 24.25
C ASN A 849 9.50 6.06 25.20
N ALA A 850 8.55 7.00 25.23
CA ALA A 850 7.33 6.91 26.03
C ALA A 850 6.09 7.15 25.16
N GLN A 851 5.07 6.33 25.36
CA GLN A 851 3.76 6.50 24.75
C GLN A 851 2.66 6.46 25.80
N ILE A 852 1.59 7.21 25.56
CA ILE A 852 0.44 7.32 26.44
C ILE A 852 -0.86 7.10 25.67
N ARG A 853 -1.89 6.63 26.37
CA ARG A 853 -3.28 6.61 25.89
C ARG A 853 -4.25 6.76 27.06
N VAL A 854 -5.47 7.20 26.80
CA VAL A 854 -6.52 7.23 27.84
C VAL A 854 -6.99 5.80 28.12
N THR A 855 -7.03 5.40 29.39
CA THR A 855 -7.26 4.01 29.86
C THR A 855 -8.60 3.43 29.41
N SER A 856 -9.61 4.28 29.22
CA SER A 856 -10.96 3.90 28.77
C SER A 856 -11.12 3.85 27.25
N SER A 857 -10.09 4.20 26.48
CA SER A 857 -10.14 4.22 25.02
C SER A 857 -9.60 2.90 24.43
N SER A 858 -10.29 2.36 23.42
CA SER A 858 -9.70 1.36 22.51
C SER A 858 -8.79 2.04 21.45
N GLY A 859 -8.31 3.25 21.74
CA GLY A 859 -7.55 4.08 20.83
C GLY A 859 -6.12 3.58 20.63
N GLU A 860 -5.50 4.06 19.55
CA GLU A 860 -4.09 3.83 19.27
C GLU A 860 -3.21 4.55 20.31
N TRP A 861 -2.03 3.99 20.58
CA TRP A 861 -1.03 4.62 21.45
C TRP A 861 -0.47 5.87 20.77
N ALA A 862 -0.42 6.99 21.50
CA ALA A 862 0.17 8.24 21.03
C ALA A 862 1.56 8.44 21.63
N ASP A 863 2.49 9.02 20.86
CA ASP A 863 3.78 9.44 21.38
C ASP A 863 3.59 10.50 22.47
N ALA A 864 4.21 10.27 23.63
CA ALA A 864 4.11 11.19 24.76
C ALA A 864 5.08 12.36 24.57
N THR A 865 4.66 13.57 24.95
CA THR A 865 5.54 14.74 24.96
C THR A 865 6.54 14.61 26.11
N ILE A 866 7.78 14.24 25.80
CA ILE A 866 8.85 14.12 26.80
C ILE A 866 9.39 15.52 27.14
N ILE A 867 9.11 15.97 28.36
CA ILE A 867 9.55 17.28 28.86
C ILE A 867 10.98 17.22 29.38
N SER A 868 11.29 16.16 30.14
CA SER A 868 12.64 15.90 30.62
C SER A 868 12.88 14.42 30.82
N GLN A 869 14.13 14.02 30.68
CA GLN A 869 14.56 12.64 30.89
C GLN A 869 15.90 12.64 31.63
N SER A 870 15.98 11.84 32.68
CA SER A 870 17.19 11.54 33.45
C SER A 870 17.52 10.05 33.38
N ALA A 871 18.60 9.62 34.06
CA ALA A 871 19.02 8.22 34.05
C ALA A 871 18.01 7.25 34.70
N SER A 872 17.10 7.73 35.55
CA SER A 872 16.16 6.90 36.31
C SER A 872 14.72 7.40 36.24
N GLU A 873 14.45 8.44 35.46
CA GLU A 873 13.13 9.07 35.46
C GLU A 873 12.85 9.86 34.18
N ILE A 874 11.59 9.82 33.73
CA ILE A 874 11.07 10.57 32.60
C ILE A 874 9.83 11.37 33.02
N ILE A 875 9.73 12.61 32.55
CA ILE A 875 8.58 13.50 32.79
C ILE A 875 7.84 13.74 31.47
N LEU A 876 6.56 13.42 31.48
CA LEU A 876 5.65 13.52 30.35
C LEU A 876 4.71 14.72 30.53
N GLY A 877 4.50 15.47 29.45
CA GLY A 877 3.57 16.61 29.36
C GLY A 877 2.29 16.26 28.62
N ASP A 878 1.44 17.27 28.39
CA ASP A 878 0.17 17.18 27.66
C ASP A 878 -0.84 16.15 28.23
N VAL A 879 -0.81 15.95 29.54
CA VAL A 879 -1.80 15.14 30.27
C VAL A 879 -2.86 16.04 30.90
N LEU A 880 -4.11 15.58 30.86
CA LEU A 880 -5.24 16.28 31.45
C LEU A 880 -5.47 15.80 32.89
N GLU A 881 -5.73 16.76 33.78
CA GLU A 881 -6.11 16.50 35.18
C GLU A 881 -7.46 15.77 35.26
N GLY A 882 -7.58 14.81 36.19
CA GLY A 882 -8.78 13.99 36.38
C GLY A 882 -8.92 12.82 35.40
N GLU A 883 -8.14 12.78 34.32
CA GLU A 883 -8.13 11.68 33.37
C GLU A 883 -7.18 10.55 33.82
N THR A 884 -7.47 9.32 33.37
CA THR A 884 -6.65 8.13 33.67
C THR A 884 -5.92 7.65 32.42
N TYR A 885 -4.59 7.55 32.46
CA TYR A 885 -3.76 7.15 31.33
C TYR A 885 -3.09 5.78 31.53
N ASP A 886 -2.98 5.02 30.45
CA ASP A 886 -2.02 3.93 30.33
C ASP A 886 -0.74 4.48 29.71
N VAL A 887 0.40 4.06 30.24
CA VAL A 887 1.73 4.54 29.85
C VAL A 887 2.59 3.34 29.50
N ARG A 888 3.38 3.44 28.44
CA ARG A 888 4.41 2.44 28.13
C ARG A 888 5.76 3.07 27.81
N LEU A 889 6.82 2.42 28.28
CA LEU A 889 8.21 2.83 28.07
C LEU A 889 8.98 1.76 27.28
N GLN A 890 9.89 2.19 26.41
CA GLN A 890 10.80 1.32 25.64
C GLN A 890 12.19 1.93 25.58
N ALA A 891 13.23 1.10 25.75
CA ALA A 891 14.61 1.49 25.56
C ALA A 891 14.95 1.60 24.06
N THR A 892 15.57 2.70 23.66
CA THR A 892 16.00 2.96 22.28
C THR A 892 17.44 3.45 22.26
N SER A 893 18.22 3.14 21.22
CA SER A 893 19.57 3.70 21.04
C SER A 893 19.85 3.91 19.57
N PRO A 894 20.53 5.00 19.15
CA PRO A 894 20.98 5.18 17.77
C PRO A 894 21.93 4.08 17.28
N ASN A 895 22.59 3.38 18.22
CA ASN A 895 23.62 2.38 17.94
C ASN A 895 23.09 0.93 17.93
N PHE A 896 21.81 0.72 18.28
CA PHE A 896 21.16 -0.59 18.27
C PHE A 896 19.99 -0.58 17.29
N ILE A 897 19.87 -1.64 16.50
CA ILE A 897 18.78 -1.80 15.52
C ILE A 897 17.48 -2.26 16.21
N VAL A 898 17.60 -2.96 17.35
CA VAL A 898 16.49 -3.59 18.04
C VAL A 898 16.28 -2.93 19.40
N ASN A 899 15.13 -2.28 19.56
CA ASN A 899 14.70 -1.66 20.81
C ASN A 899 14.34 -2.72 21.87
N GLY A 900 14.32 -2.34 23.15
CA GLY A 900 13.85 -3.23 24.22
C GLY A 900 12.33 -3.47 24.15
N ASN A 901 11.79 -4.40 24.94
CA ASN A 901 10.34 -4.58 24.96
C ASN A 901 9.62 -3.41 25.65
N TRP A 902 8.35 -3.21 25.29
CA TRP A 902 7.49 -2.24 25.95
C TRP A 902 7.16 -2.70 27.37
N SER A 903 7.35 -1.80 28.33
CA SER A 903 6.95 -1.99 29.73
C SER A 903 5.82 -1.04 30.09
N TYR A 904 4.87 -1.50 30.90
CA TYR A 904 3.55 -0.85 31.05
C TYR A 904 3.29 -0.38 32.48
N ALA A 905 2.71 0.81 32.60
CA ALA A 905 2.06 1.33 33.80
C ALA A 905 0.63 1.74 33.41
N ASN A 906 -0.35 0.91 33.79
CA ASN A 906 -1.75 1.08 33.38
C ASN A 906 -2.57 1.75 34.49
N GLY A 907 -3.61 2.49 34.10
CA GLY A 907 -4.57 3.08 35.06
C GLY A 907 -4.01 4.21 35.93
N VAL A 908 -3.12 5.04 35.38
CA VAL A 908 -2.48 6.14 36.11
C VAL A 908 -3.40 7.36 36.13
N LEU A 909 -3.99 7.67 37.29
CA LEU A 909 -4.83 8.86 37.50
C LEU A 909 -3.98 10.13 37.64
N ILE A 910 -4.31 11.17 36.87
CA ILE A 910 -3.65 12.47 36.99
C ILE A 910 -4.34 13.30 38.08
N ILE A 911 -3.69 13.44 39.24
CA ILE A 911 -4.27 14.03 40.46
C ILE A 911 -4.17 15.57 40.45
N GLY A 912 -3.10 16.15 39.89
CA GLY A 912 -3.04 17.61 39.63
C GLY A 912 -3.22 18.47 40.88
N GLN A 913 -4.21 19.37 40.88
CA GLN A 913 -4.50 20.39 41.90
C GLN A 913 -5.56 19.92 42.91
N THR A 914 -5.72 18.63 43.18
CA THR A 914 -6.81 18.13 44.05
C THR A 914 -6.41 17.86 45.49
N SER A 915 -5.15 18.03 45.87
CA SER A 915 -4.71 17.91 47.27
C SER A 915 -5.19 19.12 48.08
N ALA A 916 -5.45 18.91 49.38
CA ALA A 916 -5.60 20.02 50.31
C ALA A 916 -4.24 20.69 50.53
N PRO A 917 -4.18 22.03 50.65
CA PRO A 917 -2.92 22.72 50.88
C PRO A 917 -2.33 22.41 52.26
N SER A 918 -1.01 22.54 52.39
CA SER A 918 -0.31 22.35 53.66
C SER A 918 -0.56 23.52 54.62
N ALA A 919 -0.59 23.24 55.93
CA ALA A 919 -0.65 24.29 56.96
C ALA A 919 0.58 25.21 56.94
N LEU A 920 0.45 26.43 57.45
CA LEU A 920 1.57 27.37 57.52
C LEU A 920 2.69 26.86 58.42
N ALA A 921 3.88 26.68 57.85
CA ALA A 921 5.06 26.30 58.60
C ALA A 921 5.73 27.50 59.31
N ASN A 922 6.15 27.29 60.56
CA ASN A 922 6.85 28.27 61.40
C ASN A 922 6.07 29.58 61.60
N LEU A 923 4.77 29.50 61.90
CA LEU A 923 3.99 30.67 62.27
C LEU A 923 4.54 31.26 63.58
N THR A 924 4.91 32.53 63.55
CA THR A 924 5.47 33.27 64.69
C THR A 924 4.82 34.63 64.84
N ILE A 925 4.71 35.14 66.06
CA ILE A 925 4.11 36.43 66.39
C ILE A 925 5.15 37.39 66.99
N SER A 926 5.11 38.65 66.58
CA SER A 926 5.87 39.74 67.20
C SER A 926 4.95 40.92 67.48
N ALA A 927 4.75 41.25 68.76
CA ALA A 927 3.93 42.37 69.18
C ALA A 927 4.73 43.68 69.21
N PHE A 928 4.21 44.75 68.60
CA PHE A 928 4.76 46.11 68.72
C PHE A 928 3.66 47.17 68.57
N GLY A 929 3.67 48.21 69.41
CA GLY A 929 2.84 49.42 69.22
C GLY A 929 1.34 49.16 69.00
N GLY A 930 0.74 48.20 69.70
CA GLY A 930 -0.68 47.85 69.55
C GLY A 930 -1.01 46.98 68.32
N SER A 931 -0.02 46.55 67.54
CA SER A 931 -0.16 45.59 66.43
C SER A 931 0.59 44.28 66.71
N ALA A 932 0.06 43.18 66.18
CA ALA A 932 0.70 41.88 66.08
C ALA A 932 1.20 41.67 64.64
N LEU A 933 2.48 41.37 64.46
CA LEU A 933 3.02 40.97 63.17
C LEU A 933 3.23 39.46 63.16
N LEU A 934 2.46 38.77 62.32
CA LEU A 934 2.59 37.34 62.10
C LEU A 934 3.56 37.10 60.94
N ARG A 935 4.43 36.10 61.07
CA ARG A 935 5.37 35.66 60.03
C ARG A 935 5.36 34.15 59.90
N TRP A 936 5.44 33.66 58.67
CA TRP A 936 5.51 32.23 58.35
C TRP A 936 6.52 31.97 57.22
N SER A 937 6.82 30.69 56.98
CA SER A 937 7.69 30.25 55.88
C SER A 937 6.91 30.19 54.57
N THR A 938 7.59 30.36 53.43
CA THR A 938 6.96 30.25 52.11
C THR A 938 6.22 28.91 51.95
N PRO A 939 4.92 28.92 51.59
CA PRO A 939 4.19 27.70 51.29
C PRO A 939 4.89 26.89 50.18
N THR A 940 4.87 25.56 50.30
CA THR A 940 5.48 24.65 49.31
C THR A 940 4.57 24.41 48.10
N ASP A 941 3.27 24.59 48.29
CA ASP A 941 2.25 24.23 47.32
C ASP A 941 2.09 25.37 46.30
N LEU A 942 2.24 25.03 45.01
CA LEU A 942 2.30 26.02 43.93
C LEU A 942 0.95 26.73 43.71
N ASP A 943 -0.15 26.03 43.91
CA ASP A 943 -1.50 26.57 43.79
C ASP A 943 -1.87 27.54 44.92
N VAL A 944 -1.24 27.43 46.10
CA VAL A 944 -1.28 28.42 47.18
C VAL A 944 -0.51 29.68 46.79
N LEU A 945 0.73 29.53 46.30
CA LEU A 945 1.56 30.66 45.87
C LEU A 945 0.93 31.45 44.71
N PHE A 946 0.16 30.77 43.86
CA PHE A 946 -0.46 31.33 42.65
C PHE A 946 -1.98 31.23 42.66
N GLY A 947 -2.63 32.03 43.51
CA GLY A 947 -4.09 32.20 43.52
C GLY A 947 -4.74 31.88 44.86
N GLY A 948 -4.00 31.26 45.78
CA GLY A 948 -4.44 31.03 47.15
C GLY A 948 -4.41 32.26 48.06
N THR A 949 -4.99 32.11 49.24
CA THR A 949 -5.12 33.16 50.26
C THR A 949 -4.90 32.60 51.67
N VAL A 950 -4.55 33.48 52.63
CA VAL A 950 -4.40 33.13 54.05
C VAL A 950 -5.38 33.96 54.86
N GLN A 951 -6.29 33.29 55.57
CA GLN A 951 -7.28 33.94 56.43
C GLN A 951 -6.86 33.86 57.90
N PHE A 952 -7.21 34.89 58.68
CA PHE A 952 -6.84 34.99 60.10
C PHE A 952 -8.06 35.12 60.99
N ARG A 953 -8.06 34.39 62.11
CA ARG A 953 -9.07 34.50 63.18
C ARG A 953 -8.39 34.60 64.55
N HIS A 954 -9.13 35.08 65.54
CA HIS A 954 -8.69 35.24 66.92
C HIS A 954 -9.67 34.56 67.87
N SER A 955 -9.14 33.78 68.82
CA SER A 955 -9.88 33.20 69.95
C SER A 955 -9.37 33.81 71.26
N ASP A 956 -10.28 34.02 72.22
CA ASP A 956 -9.97 34.51 73.57
C ASP A 956 -9.25 33.46 74.45
N GLU A 957 -9.18 32.21 73.99
CA GLU A 957 -8.46 31.13 74.65
C GLU A 957 -6.94 31.38 74.65
N LEU A 958 -6.33 31.28 75.84
CA LEU A 958 -4.90 31.56 76.07
C LEU A 958 -4.02 30.33 75.86
N ASP A 959 -4.61 29.14 75.78
CA ASP A 959 -3.93 27.90 75.44
C ASP A 959 -4.21 27.50 73.98
N GLU A 960 -3.18 27.55 73.12
CA GLU A 960 -3.29 27.22 71.70
C GLU A 960 -3.85 25.81 71.44
N ALA A 961 -3.72 24.88 72.40
CA ALA A 961 -4.25 23.53 72.28
C ALA A 961 -5.78 23.49 72.26
N ASN A 962 -6.45 24.44 72.94
CA ASN A 962 -7.90 24.45 73.11
C ASN A 962 -8.61 25.44 72.17
N ALA A 963 -7.89 26.37 71.54
CA ALA A 963 -8.46 27.32 70.58
C ALA A 963 -8.89 26.60 69.28
N SER A 964 -10.15 26.72 68.87
CA SER A 964 -10.69 26.13 67.63
C SER A 964 -11.00 27.21 66.58
N TRP A 965 -11.13 26.81 65.30
CA TRP A 965 -11.50 27.73 64.21
C TRP A 965 -12.97 28.14 64.29
N SER A 966 -13.85 27.21 64.69
CA SER A 966 -15.30 27.41 64.85
C SER A 966 -15.68 28.28 66.06
N GLU A 967 -14.82 28.36 67.09
CA GLU A 967 -15.01 29.20 68.29
C GLU A 967 -14.12 30.47 68.26
N SER A 968 -13.86 31.00 67.06
CA SER A 968 -13.02 32.18 66.86
C SER A 968 -13.70 33.23 65.98
N VAL A 969 -13.23 34.47 66.00
CA VAL A 969 -13.72 35.56 65.14
C VAL A 969 -12.68 36.02 64.15
N SER A 970 -13.11 36.47 62.97
CA SER A 970 -12.20 37.03 61.97
C SER A 970 -11.44 38.24 62.53
N ILE A 971 -10.14 38.32 62.24
CA ILE A 971 -9.29 39.43 62.68
C ILE A 971 -8.43 39.92 61.52
N GLY A 972 -8.45 41.24 61.29
CA GLY A 972 -7.70 41.88 60.20
C GLY A 972 -8.14 41.44 58.79
N THR A 973 -7.22 41.56 57.82
CA THR A 973 -7.50 41.28 56.39
C THR A 973 -6.77 40.03 55.91
N THR A 974 -7.43 39.27 55.03
CA THR A 974 -6.85 38.12 54.32
C THR A 974 -5.58 38.50 53.57
N ALA A 975 -4.51 37.72 53.73
CA ALA A 975 -3.25 37.87 53.00
C ALA A 975 -3.25 37.02 51.71
N LYS A 976 -2.44 37.37 50.72
CA LYS A 976 -2.25 36.51 49.54
C LYS A 976 -1.38 35.31 49.92
N GLY A 977 -1.57 34.16 49.27
CA GLY A 977 -0.76 32.96 49.55
C GLY A 977 0.75 33.14 49.31
N SER A 978 1.15 34.15 48.53
CA SER A 978 2.56 34.53 48.32
C SER A 978 3.11 35.52 49.36
N ASP A 979 2.27 36.11 50.21
CA ASP A 979 2.72 36.95 51.31
C ASP A 979 3.33 36.08 52.41
N LEU A 980 4.34 36.60 53.13
CA LEU A 980 5.03 35.89 54.23
C LEU A 980 4.79 36.53 55.60
N ILE A 981 4.12 37.69 55.60
CA ILE A 981 3.87 38.50 56.78
C ILE A 981 2.45 39.07 56.73
N ALA A 982 1.79 39.14 57.88
CA ALA A 982 0.52 39.86 58.05
C ALA A 982 0.57 40.73 59.31
N GLN A 983 0.03 41.94 59.22
CA GLN A 983 -0.13 42.84 60.36
C GLN A 983 -1.59 42.79 60.81
N LEU A 984 -1.80 42.38 62.07
CA LEU A 984 -3.11 42.24 62.71
C LEU A 984 -3.18 43.12 63.97
N PRO A 985 -4.37 43.52 64.44
CA PRO A 985 -4.55 44.16 65.75
C PRO A 985 -4.02 43.27 66.88
N LEU A 986 -3.39 43.85 67.91
CA LEU A 986 -2.86 43.10 69.06
C LEU A 986 -3.94 42.89 70.13
N LYS A 987 -4.28 41.62 70.40
CA LYS A 987 -5.22 41.17 71.44
C LYS A 987 -4.57 40.03 72.26
N PRO A 988 -4.97 39.84 73.53
CA PRO A 988 -4.58 38.67 74.30
C PRO A 988 -5.43 37.47 73.87
N GLY A 989 -4.80 36.32 73.62
CA GLY A 989 -5.46 35.13 73.11
C GLY A 989 -4.64 34.41 72.04
N THR A 990 -5.30 33.54 71.29
CA THR A 990 -4.69 32.73 70.23
C THR A 990 -5.09 33.24 68.84
N TYR A 991 -4.09 33.49 68.00
CA TYR A 991 -4.28 33.79 66.58
C TYR A 991 -4.25 32.49 65.78
N LEU A 992 -5.26 32.30 64.94
CA LEU A 992 -5.40 31.16 64.05
C LEU A 992 -5.25 31.62 62.61
N ALA A 993 -4.52 30.84 61.79
CA ALA A 993 -4.32 31.09 60.38
C ALA A 993 -4.63 29.83 59.57
N LYS A 994 -5.43 29.97 58.51
CA LYS A 994 -5.79 28.86 57.61
C LYS A 994 -5.46 29.26 56.17
N VAL A 995 -4.84 28.36 55.42
CA VAL A 995 -4.44 28.56 54.02
C VAL A 995 -5.55 28.04 53.13
N PHE A 996 -5.90 28.78 52.10
CA PHE A 996 -6.83 28.38 51.06
C PHE A 996 -6.09 28.34 49.72
N ASP A 997 -6.20 27.22 49.01
CA ASP A 997 -5.66 27.07 47.66
C ASP A 997 -6.48 27.88 46.64
N LYS A 998 -6.09 27.83 45.35
CA LYS A 998 -6.83 28.47 44.26
C LYS A 998 -8.22 27.83 44.03
N GLY A 999 -8.38 26.55 44.37
CA GLY A 999 -9.62 25.79 44.27
C GLY A 999 -10.62 26.05 45.41
N GLY A 1000 -10.21 26.82 46.44
CA GLY A 1000 -11.00 27.12 47.63
C GLY A 1000 -10.93 26.07 48.74
N ARG A 1001 -10.04 25.07 48.64
CA ARG A 1001 -9.85 24.07 49.72
C ARG A 1001 -8.92 24.62 50.79
N SER A 1002 -9.17 24.25 52.04
CA SER A 1002 -8.41 24.76 53.18
C SER A 1002 -7.41 23.76 53.73
N SER A 1003 -6.35 24.27 54.34
CA SER A 1003 -5.36 23.51 55.09
C SER A 1003 -5.77 23.31 56.55
N ASP A 1004 -5.01 22.46 57.27
CA ASP A 1004 -5.07 22.43 58.73
C ASP A 1004 -4.71 23.80 59.34
N VAL A 1005 -5.29 24.11 60.50
CA VAL A 1005 -5.15 25.41 61.16
C VAL A 1005 -3.80 25.56 61.86
N ALA A 1006 -3.05 26.60 61.51
CA ALA A 1006 -1.85 27.03 62.22
C ALA A 1006 -2.23 28.00 63.35
N LYS A 1007 -1.62 27.87 64.53
CA LYS A 1007 -1.97 28.67 65.73
C LYS A 1007 -0.73 29.33 66.32
N VAL A 1008 -0.93 30.47 66.99
CA VAL A 1008 0.09 31.15 67.80
C VAL A 1008 -0.56 32.00 68.89
N ASP A 1009 -0.20 31.80 70.16
CA ASP A 1009 -0.75 32.55 71.30
C ASP A 1009 0.10 33.76 71.72
N THR A 1010 -0.55 34.72 72.37
CA THR A 1010 0.13 35.83 73.07
C THR A 1010 -0.65 36.29 74.28
N LYS A 1011 0.06 36.54 75.38
CA LYS A 1011 -0.51 37.14 76.61
C LYS A 1011 -0.55 38.66 76.59
N GLN A 1012 -0.25 39.28 75.43
CA GLN A 1012 -0.24 40.73 75.24
C GLN A 1012 0.64 41.48 76.28
N ALA A 1013 1.94 41.20 76.32
CA ALA A 1013 2.84 41.92 77.21
C ALA A 1013 3.20 43.32 76.64
N THR A 1014 2.70 44.39 77.27
CA THR A 1014 3.06 45.79 76.94
C THR A 1014 4.01 46.40 77.97
N ILE A 1015 4.81 47.40 77.56
CA ILE A 1015 5.82 48.05 78.43
C ILE A 1015 5.19 49.05 79.43
N GLN A 1016 4.03 49.64 79.09
CA GLN A 1016 3.26 50.56 79.95
C GLN A 1016 2.19 49.77 80.72
N ALA A 1017 2.00 50.08 82.01
CA ALA A 1017 0.95 49.47 82.84
C ALA A 1017 -0.32 50.32 82.76
N PHE A 1018 -1.39 49.75 82.23
CA PHE A 1018 -2.69 50.42 82.10
C PHE A 1018 -3.53 50.23 83.37
N SER A 1019 -4.44 51.17 83.64
CA SER A 1019 -5.43 51.07 84.71
C SER A 1019 -6.85 51.19 84.14
N SER A 1020 -7.86 50.57 84.77
CA SER A 1020 -9.24 50.63 84.28
C SER A 1020 -9.77 52.08 84.25
N ALA A 1021 -10.17 52.57 83.08
CA ALA A 1021 -10.62 53.95 82.85
C ALA A 1021 -12.08 54.20 83.29
N ALA A 1022 -12.89 53.14 83.22
CA ALA A 1022 -14.33 53.10 83.54
C ALA A 1022 -14.73 51.65 83.87
N SER A 1023 -15.99 51.43 84.29
CA SER A 1023 -16.54 50.06 84.44
C SER A 1023 -16.81 49.47 83.06
N ASP A 1024 -16.32 48.25 82.78
CA ASP A 1024 -16.48 47.59 81.50
C ASP A 1024 -17.95 47.58 81.03
N VAL A 1025 -18.17 47.77 79.74
CA VAL A 1025 -19.50 47.63 79.13
C VAL A 1025 -19.69 46.15 78.85
N VAL A 1026 -20.53 45.50 79.67
CA VAL A 1026 -20.80 44.05 79.60
C VAL A 1026 -22.22 43.83 79.11
N GLU A 1027 -22.35 43.15 77.99
CA GLU A 1027 -23.62 42.69 77.40
C GLU A 1027 -23.69 41.16 77.50
N GLU A 1028 -24.13 40.67 78.66
CA GLU A 1028 -24.35 39.25 78.99
C GLU A 1028 -25.22 39.19 80.27
N THR A 1029 -26.14 38.26 80.51
CA THR A 1029 -26.76 37.20 79.68
C THR A 1029 -28.07 37.69 79.04
N ALA A 1030 -28.48 38.93 79.29
CA ALA A 1030 -29.81 39.42 78.91
C ALA A 1030 -29.87 40.15 77.56
N PHE A 1031 -28.72 40.60 77.03
CA PHE A 1031 -28.60 41.37 75.78
C PHE A 1031 -29.73 42.41 75.62
N SER A 1032 -29.84 43.35 76.56
CA SER A 1032 -30.99 44.27 76.67
C SER A 1032 -30.99 45.46 75.69
N GLY A 1033 -30.05 45.49 74.75
CA GLY A 1033 -29.89 46.51 73.73
C GLY A 1033 -30.93 46.44 72.61
N ILE A 1034 -30.64 47.11 71.49
CA ILE A 1034 -31.56 47.16 70.34
C ILE A 1034 -31.16 46.10 69.33
N HIS A 1035 -32.10 45.19 69.03
CA HIS A 1035 -31.94 44.13 68.06
C HIS A 1035 -32.46 44.54 66.67
N THR A 1036 -31.68 44.29 65.62
CA THR A 1036 -32.11 44.33 64.22
C THR A 1036 -31.64 43.07 63.52
N ASN A 1037 -32.58 42.23 63.07
CA ASN A 1037 -32.33 40.89 62.50
C ASN A 1037 -31.46 39.98 63.40
N THR A 1038 -31.43 40.27 64.70
CA THR A 1038 -30.79 39.47 65.74
C THR A 1038 -31.82 39.17 66.83
N ALA A 1039 -31.56 38.13 67.61
CA ALA A 1039 -32.36 37.80 68.79
C ALA A 1039 -31.45 37.17 69.85
N ALA A 1040 -31.82 37.31 71.12
CA ALA A 1040 -31.10 36.66 72.23
C ALA A 1040 -31.99 35.73 73.07
N PRO A 1041 -32.59 34.68 72.46
CA PRO A 1041 -33.33 33.68 73.24
C PRO A 1041 -32.36 32.94 74.18
N ASP A 1042 -32.83 32.62 75.38
CA ASP A 1042 -32.06 31.95 76.46
C ASP A 1042 -30.73 32.61 76.83
N GLY A 1043 -30.57 33.89 76.44
CA GLY A 1043 -29.41 34.69 76.76
C GLY A 1043 -28.17 34.45 75.91
N ILE A 1044 -28.36 34.04 74.65
CA ILE A 1044 -27.31 33.91 73.64
C ILE A 1044 -27.71 34.74 72.41
N LEU A 1045 -26.90 35.73 72.05
CA LEU A 1045 -27.16 36.58 70.89
C LEU A 1045 -26.85 35.84 69.59
N LYS A 1046 -27.82 35.77 68.68
CA LYS A 1046 -27.72 35.08 67.39
C LYS A 1046 -28.46 35.83 66.27
N LEU A 1047 -28.21 35.43 65.02
CA LEU A 1047 -29.00 35.92 63.88
C LEU A 1047 -30.44 35.38 63.96
N SER A 1048 -31.40 36.16 63.48
CA SER A 1048 -32.80 35.73 63.38
C SER A 1048 -33.03 34.88 62.13
N ALA A 1049 -33.98 33.96 62.16
CA ALA A 1049 -34.40 33.21 60.97
C ALA A 1049 -35.01 34.14 59.92
N ALA A 1050 -34.74 33.88 58.64
CA ALA A 1050 -35.21 34.70 57.52
C ALA A 1050 -36.68 34.46 57.17
N GLY A 1051 -37.21 33.26 57.45
CA GLY A 1051 -38.63 32.92 57.24
C GLY A 1051 -39.52 33.34 58.41
N LEU A 1052 -40.70 33.90 58.09
CA LEU A 1052 -41.74 34.19 59.09
C LEU A 1052 -42.78 33.05 59.12
N MET A 1053 -43.28 32.69 60.30
CA MET A 1053 -44.35 31.66 60.42
C MET A 1053 -45.59 31.96 59.57
N ASP A 1054 -45.92 33.24 59.38
CA ASP A 1054 -47.08 33.69 58.58
C ASP A 1054 -46.87 33.53 57.06
N THR A 1055 -45.65 33.14 56.64
CA THR A 1055 -45.28 32.93 55.22
C THR A 1055 -45.17 31.45 54.84
N TRP A 1056 -45.40 30.53 55.79
CA TRP A 1056 -45.32 29.09 55.57
C TRP A 1056 -46.54 28.59 54.76
N THR A 1057 -46.28 27.90 53.64
CA THR A 1057 -47.32 27.37 52.75
C THR A 1057 -47.80 25.98 53.15
N ASP A 1058 -46.91 25.16 53.71
CA ASP A 1058 -47.20 23.84 54.29
C ASP A 1058 -46.26 23.61 55.49
N VAL A 1059 -46.81 23.12 56.60
CA VAL A 1059 -46.05 22.87 57.85
C VAL A 1059 -45.32 21.54 57.79
N ASP A 1060 -45.80 20.57 57.00
CA ASP A 1060 -45.20 19.24 56.89
C ASP A 1060 -43.95 19.21 55.96
N THR A 1061 -43.67 20.30 55.24
CA THR A 1061 -42.49 20.44 54.35
C THR A 1061 -41.34 21.23 54.97
N ILE A 1062 -41.49 21.70 56.21
CA ILE A 1062 -40.51 22.53 56.91
C ILE A 1062 -39.47 21.61 57.57
N ALA A 1063 -38.20 21.79 57.22
CA ALA A 1063 -37.09 20.97 57.73
C ALA A 1063 -36.74 21.31 59.19
N ASP A 1064 -36.76 22.60 59.55
CA ASP A 1064 -36.61 23.07 60.92
C ASP A 1064 -37.55 24.26 61.19
N TRP A 1065 -38.31 24.17 62.28
CA TRP A 1065 -39.26 25.21 62.67
C TRP A 1065 -38.59 26.46 63.23
N ASP A 1066 -37.35 26.36 63.71
CA ASP A 1066 -36.63 27.47 64.32
C ASP A 1066 -35.69 28.22 63.34
N SER A 1067 -35.44 27.65 62.16
CA SER A 1067 -34.55 28.19 61.13
C SER A 1067 -35.11 28.08 59.70
N GLU A 1068 -36.44 28.07 59.54
CA GLU A 1068 -37.09 27.95 58.23
C GLU A 1068 -36.69 29.10 57.30
N GLY A 1069 -36.27 28.76 56.08
CA GLY A 1069 -35.70 29.71 55.10
C GLY A 1069 -34.23 30.09 55.35
N GLY A 1070 -33.58 29.48 56.35
CA GLY A 1070 -32.19 29.75 56.75
C GLY A 1070 -32.05 30.97 57.65
N MET A 1071 -30.81 31.27 58.03
CA MET A 1071 -30.48 32.44 58.85
C MET A 1071 -30.37 33.72 58.03
N GLU A 1072 -30.77 34.85 58.60
CA GLU A 1072 -30.48 36.17 58.03
C GLU A 1072 -28.97 36.33 57.84
N THR A 1073 -28.52 36.75 56.65
CA THR A 1073 -27.08 36.83 56.31
C THR A 1073 -26.34 37.94 57.05
N SER A 1074 -27.07 38.91 57.63
CA SER A 1074 -26.52 39.97 58.47
C SER A 1074 -27.55 40.50 59.47
N GLY A 1075 -27.09 40.82 60.68
CA GLY A 1075 -27.87 41.50 61.72
C GLY A 1075 -26.99 42.36 62.62
N THR A 1076 -27.61 43.30 63.33
CA THR A 1076 -26.92 44.19 64.27
C THR A 1076 -27.56 44.17 65.65
N TYR A 1077 -26.73 44.33 66.66
CA TYR A 1077 -27.11 44.52 68.05
C TYR A 1077 -26.44 45.79 68.57
N ASP A 1078 -27.22 46.85 68.79
CA ASP A 1078 -26.71 48.07 69.41
C ASP A 1078 -26.75 47.92 70.93
N PHE A 1079 -25.65 48.25 71.61
CA PHE A 1079 -25.51 48.03 73.05
C PHE A 1079 -26.51 48.90 73.84
N ALA A 1080 -26.95 48.41 75.00
CA ALA A 1080 -27.90 49.12 75.86
C ALA A 1080 -27.27 50.36 76.52
N ALA A 1081 -25.95 50.34 76.73
CA ALA A 1081 -25.18 51.44 77.29
C ALA A 1081 -23.82 51.60 76.58
N GLY A 1082 -23.37 52.85 76.47
CA GLY A 1082 -22.01 53.22 76.04
C GLY A 1082 -21.14 53.72 77.21
N PHE A 1083 -19.94 54.21 76.91
CA PHE A 1083 -19.10 54.92 77.88
C PHE A 1083 -19.38 56.43 77.85
N ASP A 1084 -19.46 57.07 79.02
CA ASP A 1084 -19.22 58.51 79.19
C ASP A 1084 -18.09 58.71 80.21
N LEU A 1085 -16.93 59.16 79.74
CA LEU A 1085 -15.75 59.41 80.56
C LEU A 1085 -15.81 60.77 81.28
N THR A 1086 -16.91 61.53 81.13
CA THR A 1086 -17.16 62.89 81.67
C THR A 1086 -16.28 64.00 81.10
N THR A 1087 -15.07 63.67 80.64
CA THR A 1087 -14.11 64.55 79.94
C THR A 1087 -13.44 63.78 78.81
N VAL A 1088 -12.92 64.48 77.81
CA VAL A 1088 -12.11 63.86 76.75
C VAL A 1088 -10.82 63.27 77.34
N LYS A 1089 -10.62 61.96 77.18
CA LYS A 1089 -9.45 61.22 77.69
C LYS A 1089 -8.91 60.27 76.63
N ALA A 1090 -7.61 59.99 76.71
CA ALA A 1090 -6.96 58.96 75.93
C ALA A 1090 -7.20 57.58 76.58
N VAL A 1091 -7.91 56.70 75.89
CA VAL A 1091 -8.24 55.35 76.37
C VAL A 1091 -7.99 54.31 75.28
N ARG A 1092 -7.57 53.12 75.68
CA ARG A 1092 -7.58 51.93 74.83
C ARG A 1092 -8.90 51.20 75.05
N LEU A 1093 -9.58 50.89 73.95
CA LEU A 1093 -10.76 50.04 73.94
C LEU A 1093 -10.39 48.70 73.32
N THR A 1094 -10.62 47.61 74.06
CA THR A 1094 -10.39 46.25 73.59
C THR A 1094 -11.68 45.46 73.70
N THR A 1095 -12.03 44.70 72.66
CA THR A 1095 -13.24 43.89 72.64
C THR A 1095 -12.95 42.49 73.14
N ASP A 1096 -13.80 42.01 74.04
CA ASP A 1096 -13.77 40.67 74.61
C ASP A 1096 -15.08 39.97 74.24
N LEU A 1097 -14.97 38.94 73.42
CA LEU A 1097 -16.11 38.32 72.75
C LEU A 1097 -15.89 36.81 72.68
N THR A 1098 -16.86 36.05 73.19
CA THR A 1098 -16.86 34.59 73.09
C THR A 1098 -17.98 34.18 72.12
N VAL A 1099 -17.59 33.47 71.06
CA VAL A 1099 -18.50 33.03 69.99
C VAL A 1099 -18.38 31.53 69.76
N VAL A 1100 -19.48 30.93 69.32
CA VAL A 1100 -19.52 29.57 68.78
C VAL A 1100 -20.30 29.61 67.48
N ILE A 1101 -19.74 29.03 66.42
CA ILE A 1101 -20.42 28.89 65.13
C ILE A 1101 -20.97 27.48 65.03
N THR A 1102 -22.26 27.35 64.73
CA THR A 1102 -22.94 26.05 64.64
C THR A 1102 -23.64 25.90 63.31
N GLY A 1103 -23.55 24.71 62.70
CA GLY A 1103 -24.42 24.30 61.61
C GLY A 1103 -25.80 23.95 62.15
N LEU A 1104 -26.86 24.45 61.51
CA LEU A 1104 -28.25 24.21 61.94
C LEU A 1104 -28.95 23.13 61.09
N ILE A 1105 -28.59 23.00 59.81
CA ILE A 1105 -29.29 22.15 58.83
C ILE A 1105 -28.37 21.22 58.02
N ASP A 1106 -27.16 20.94 58.51
CA ASP A 1106 -26.19 20.05 57.87
C ASP A 1106 -26.50 18.57 58.17
N LEU A 1107 -27.45 18.01 57.42
CA LEU A 1107 -27.92 16.64 57.61
C LEU A 1107 -27.13 15.65 56.74
N MET A 1108 -26.79 14.47 57.28
CA MET A 1108 -26.01 13.43 56.59
C MET A 1108 -26.60 12.98 55.25
N ASP A 1109 -27.92 13.05 55.09
CA ASP A 1109 -28.65 12.71 53.88
C ASP A 1109 -28.55 13.78 52.77
N SER A 1110 -28.03 14.97 53.08
CA SER A 1110 -27.81 16.08 52.16
C SER A 1110 -26.37 16.19 51.63
N TRP A 1111 -25.45 15.34 52.12
CA TRP A 1111 -24.04 15.37 51.74
C TRP A 1111 -23.81 14.79 50.33
N ALA A 1112 -23.02 15.49 49.51
CA ALA A 1112 -22.60 15.02 48.19
C ALA A 1112 -21.11 14.64 48.19
N GLY A 1113 -20.76 13.46 47.68
CA GLY A 1113 -19.38 12.94 47.65
C GLY A 1113 -19.14 11.72 48.54
N ASN A 1114 -17.90 11.24 48.65
CA ASN A 1114 -17.56 10.21 49.63
C ASN A 1114 -17.45 10.85 51.02
N VAL A 1115 -17.90 10.13 52.04
CA VAL A 1115 -17.85 10.58 53.43
C VAL A 1115 -16.40 10.79 53.90
N ASP A 1116 -15.44 10.07 53.31
CA ASP A 1116 -14.01 10.16 53.63
C ASP A 1116 -13.34 11.46 53.14
N ASP A 1117 -13.98 12.20 52.22
CA ASP A 1117 -13.46 13.46 51.65
C ASP A 1117 -13.87 14.70 52.47
N ARG A 1118 -14.61 14.49 53.56
CA ARG A 1118 -15.15 15.57 54.40
C ARG A 1118 -14.12 16.00 55.45
N GLU A 1119 -14.01 17.32 55.66
CA GLU A 1119 -13.03 17.92 56.58
C GLU A 1119 -13.32 17.56 58.06
N ASP A 1120 -14.59 17.41 58.41
CA ASP A 1120 -15.05 17.09 59.76
C ASP A 1120 -16.40 16.33 59.74
N TRP A 1121 -16.86 15.85 60.89
CA TRP A 1121 -18.10 15.06 60.98
C TRP A 1121 -19.31 15.89 61.42
N ASP A 1122 -19.03 17.06 61.99
CA ASP A 1122 -19.93 18.01 62.63
C ASP A 1122 -20.17 19.28 61.80
N GLY A 1123 -19.46 19.44 60.67
CA GLY A 1123 -19.69 20.48 59.68
C GLY A 1123 -19.26 21.88 60.07
N ASP A 1124 -18.43 22.04 61.10
CA ASP A 1124 -18.01 23.34 61.64
C ASP A 1124 -16.70 23.90 61.00
N GLY A 1125 -16.02 23.12 60.16
CA GLY A 1125 -14.67 23.33 59.65
C GLY A 1125 -14.49 24.57 58.75
N GLY A 1126 -15.58 25.06 58.16
CA GLY A 1126 -15.61 26.30 57.38
C GLY A 1126 -15.81 27.56 58.22
N ALA A 1127 -16.52 27.46 59.35
CA ALA A 1127 -16.91 28.60 60.20
C ALA A 1127 -17.31 29.89 59.43
N PRO A 1128 -18.26 29.83 58.47
CA PRO A 1128 -18.55 30.90 57.49
C PRO A 1128 -19.29 32.12 58.08
N ALA A 1129 -19.24 32.28 59.40
CA ALA A 1129 -19.87 33.38 60.13
C ALA A 1129 -18.83 34.16 60.95
N THR A 1130 -19.11 35.43 61.24
CA THR A 1130 -18.28 36.26 62.10
C THR A 1130 -19.10 37.30 62.84
N ALA A 1131 -18.57 37.77 63.97
CA ALA A 1131 -19.15 38.84 64.77
C ALA A 1131 -18.09 39.94 64.93
N GLN A 1132 -18.42 41.16 64.50
CA GLN A 1132 -17.54 42.32 64.59
C GLN A 1132 -18.17 43.40 65.45
N VAL A 1133 -17.46 43.83 66.49
CA VAL A 1133 -17.87 44.99 67.29
C VAL A 1133 -17.40 46.25 66.59
N GLN A 1134 -18.26 47.26 66.57
CA GLN A 1134 -18.01 48.58 66.01
C GLN A 1134 -18.20 49.65 67.07
N VAL A 1135 -17.40 50.71 66.97
CA VAL A 1135 -17.43 51.87 67.87
C VAL A 1135 -17.63 53.15 67.09
N ARG A 1136 -18.37 54.08 67.69
CA ARG A 1136 -18.36 55.51 67.32
C ARG A 1136 -18.10 56.35 68.55
N GLN A 1137 -17.52 57.52 68.36
CA GLN A 1137 -17.08 58.39 69.46
C GLN A 1137 -17.66 59.81 69.35
N THR A 1138 -17.69 60.51 70.49
CA THR A 1138 -18.06 61.93 70.58
C THR A 1138 -17.24 62.65 71.64
N ASP A 1139 -16.92 63.92 71.40
CA ASP A 1139 -16.29 64.81 72.39
C ASP A 1139 -17.34 65.56 73.23
N ASP A 1140 -18.59 65.58 72.76
CA ASP A 1140 -19.73 66.22 73.42
C ASP A 1140 -20.29 65.34 74.55
N ASP A 1141 -21.25 65.86 75.31
CA ASP A 1141 -21.98 65.07 76.30
C ASP A 1141 -22.92 64.05 75.63
N PRO A 1142 -22.64 62.74 75.73
CA PRO A 1142 -23.40 61.71 75.02
C PRO A 1142 -24.86 61.61 75.50
N ALA A 1143 -25.20 62.15 76.68
CA ALA A 1143 -26.58 62.18 77.18
C ALA A 1143 -27.44 63.28 76.54
N THR A 1144 -26.86 64.16 75.70
CA THR A 1144 -27.60 65.23 75.01
C THR A 1144 -27.97 64.84 73.57
N SER A 1145 -29.20 65.16 73.15
CA SER A 1145 -29.66 64.89 71.78
C SER A 1145 -28.97 65.74 70.70
N ALA A 1146 -27.96 66.54 71.07
CA ALA A 1146 -27.17 67.41 70.20
C ALA A 1146 -25.72 66.93 70.01
N ALA A 1147 -25.32 65.81 70.65
CA ALA A 1147 -23.99 65.24 70.52
C ALA A 1147 -23.68 64.84 69.08
N SER A 1148 -22.52 65.25 68.58
CA SER A 1148 -22.06 64.88 67.24
C SER A 1148 -21.21 63.59 67.31
N TRP A 1149 -21.69 62.52 66.67
CA TRP A 1149 -21.02 61.23 66.65
C TRP A 1149 -20.25 60.99 65.36
N THR A 1150 -19.12 60.29 65.44
CA THR A 1150 -18.39 59.81 64.25
C THR A 1150 -19.17 58.70 63.52
N ALA A 1151 -18.72 58.37 62.30
CA ALA A 1151 -19.11 57.11 61.69
C ALA A 1151 -18.65 55.91 62.55
N TRP A 1152 -19.36 54.79 62.41
CA TRP A 1152 -19.00 53.52 63.02
C TRP A 1152 -17.72 52.97 62.38
N ASN A 1153 -16.78 52.52 63.19
CA ASN A 1153 -15.55 51.83 62.75
C ASN A 1153 -15.42 50.51 63.50
N ASP A 1154 -14.81 49.50 62.87
CA ASP A 1154 -14.55 48.21 63.50
C ASP A 1154 -13.57 48.35 64.67
N LEU A 1155 -13.89 47.67 65.76
CA LEU A 1155 -13.17 47.70 67.01
C LEU A 1155 -12.74 46.29 67.42
N ASP A 1156 -11.45 46.04 67.31
CA ASP A 1156 -10.78 44.89 67.93
C ASP A 1156 -9.99 45.32 69.16
N SER A 1157 -9.01 46.20 68.95
CA SER A 1157 -8.20 46.84 69.97
C SER A 1157 -7.63 48.13 69.39
N ALA A 1158 -8.01 49.28 69.93
CA ALA A 1158 -7.59 50.57 69.41
C ALA A 1158 -7.53 51.65 70.50
N GLU A 1159 -6.68 52.66 70.28
CA GLU A 1159 -6.54 53.81 71.17
C GLU A 1159 -7.34 54.99 70.62
N PHE A 1160 -8.17 55.59 71.47
CA PHE A 1160 -9.04 56.71 71.16
C PHE A 1160 -8.79 57.87 72.11
N ASN A 1161 -9.15 59.07 71.67
CA ASN A 1161 -9.14 60.27 72.51
C ASN A 1161 -10.49 60.99 72.35
N ALA A 1162 -11.46 60.63 73.20
CA ALA A 1162 -12.83 61.14 73.14
C ALA A 1162 -13.49 61.12 74.54
N ARG A 1163 -14.68 61.73 74.67
CA ARG A 1163 -15.46 61.71 75.92
C ARG A 1163 -16.43 60.54 75.99
N GLY A 1164 -17.20 60.31 74.93
CA GLY A 1164 -18.26 59.30 74.89
C GLY A 1164 -18.06 58.28 73.77
N PHE A 1165 -18.45 57.02 74.03
CA PHE A 1165 -18.36 55.92 73.07
C PHE A 1165 -19.66 55.12 73.04
N ASP A 1166 -20.17 54.85 71.84
CA ASP A 1166 -21.28 53.92 71.60
C ASP A 1166 -20.77 52.69 70.85
N PHE A 1167 -21.39 51.55 71.11
CA PHE A 1167 -21.00 50.25 70.56
C PHE A 1167 -22.16 49.56 69.86
N ARG A 1168 -21.83 48.82 68.80
CA ARG A 1168 -22.74 47.87 68.17
C ARG A 1168 -21.99 46.61 67.74
N CYS A 1169 -22.62 45.45 67.82
CA CYS A 1169 -22.09 44.20 67.29
C CYS A 1169 -22.81 43.86 66.00
N GLN A 1170 -22.06 43.60 64.93
CA GLN A 1170 -22.56 43.15 63.64
C GLN A 1170 -22.27 41.66 63.49
N LEU A 1171 -23.31 40.86 63.33
CA LEU A 1171 -23.23 39.43 63.07
C LEU A 1171 -23.45 39.22 61.57
N THR A 1172 -22.60 38.42 60.92
CA THR A 1172 -22.73 38.07 59.50
C THR A 1172 -22.47 36.59 59.29
N THR A 1173 -23.14 36.01 58.29
CA THR A 1173 -22.85 34.66 57.78
C THR A 1173 -22.89 34.66 56.26
N THR A 1174 -21.94 33.98 55.62
CA THR A 1174 -21.94 33.78 54.15
C THR A 1174 -22.71 32.54 53.73
N ASP A 1175 -23.07 31.66 54.68
CA ASP A 1175 -23.90 30.48 54.47
C ASP A 1175 -25.09 30.52 55.44
N THR A 1176 -26.30 30.52 54.88
CA THR A 1176 -27.56 30.60 55.64
C THR A 1176 -27.84 29.34 56.47
N SER A 1177 -27.07 28.27 56.25
CA SER A 1177 -27.14 27.01 56.99
C SER A 1177 -26.42 27.08 58.35
N PHE A 1178 -25.62 28.13 58.56
CA PHE A 1178 -24.83 28.36 59.76
C PHE A 1178 -25.35 29.57 60.54
N ASN A 1179 -25.21 29.50 61.86
CA ASN A 1179 -25.48 30.62 62.75
C ASN A 1179 -24.29 30.87 63.68
N ILE A 1180 -24.18 32.10 64.14
CA ILE A 1180 -23.18 32.52 65.11
C ILE A 1180 -23.87 32.81 66.44
N LEU A 1181 -23.37 32.16 67.49
CA LEU A 1181 -23.88 32.23 68.85
C LEU A 1181 -22.89 33.01 69.70
N VAL A 1182 -23.28 34.20 70.15
CA VAL A 1182 -22.48 35.06 71.02
C VAL A 1182 -22.97 34.89 72.44
N SER A 1183 -22.13 34.33 73.31
CA SER A 1183 -22.45 34.08 74.72
C SER A 1183 -21.94 35.20 75.64
N LYS A 1184 -20.86 35.87 75.25
CA LYS A 1184 -20.23 36.96 75.99
C LYS A 1184 -19.83 38.06 75.03
N LEU A 1185 -20.24 39.30 75.32
CA LEU A 1185 -19.91 40.50 74.54
C LEU A 1185 -19.54 41.64 75.48
N GLN A 1186 -18.26 42.02 75.50
CA GLN A 1186 -17.74 43.04 76.41
C GLN A 1186 -16.80 44.01 75.69
N VAL A 1187 -16.76 45.25 76.15
CA VAL A 1187 -15.73 46.22 75.78
C VAL A 1187 -15.03 46.71 77.03
N ILE A 1188 -13.72 46.51 77.08
CA ILE A 1188 -12.85 46.88 78.20
C ILE A 1188 -12.19 48.21 77.86
N ALA A 1189 -12.26 49.18 78.78
CA ALA A 1189 -11.66 50.50 78.64
C ALA A 1189 -10.49 50.70 79.61
N GLU A 1190 -9.29 50.89 79.06
CA GLU A 1190 -8.05 51.04 79.80
C GLU A 1190 -7.43 52.44 79.58
N GLU A 1191 -7.08 53.13 80.66
CA GLU A 1191 -6.41 54.44 80.65
C GLU A 1191 -4.90 54.22 80.81
N LEU A 1192 -4.11 54.95 80.03
CA LEU A 1192 -2.64 54.97 80.04
C LEU A 1192 -2.06 55.65 81.28
#